data_AF-A0A2N3RLV3-F1
#
_entry.id   AF-A0A2N3RLV3-F1
#
_cell.length_a   1.000
_cell.length_b   1.000
_cell.length_c   1.000
_cell.angle_alpha   90.00
_cell.angle_beta   90.00
_cell.angle_gamma   90.00
#
_symmetry.space_group_name_H-M   'P 1'
#
loop_
_entity.id
_entity.type
_entity.pdbx_description
1 polymer ?
#
loop_
_entity_poly.entity_id
_entity_poly.type
_entity_poly.pdbx_seq_one_letter_code
_entity_poly.pdbx_strand_id
1 'polypeptide(L)'
;MKLSSDIGTASSSRAASRLPEQPAQVEEVTAPREERAPTGPLAGLASSSATLRGRRAGGARTDADEDGATHGGSHQPRSSQSSDATFYTAHVVSSPPEIETPDVPAAAATYAERSTAAAAEVKAQLRTQLDALSFAAPSAEQTALQASYLEWADARIQERMTAFGPDAGYQAVGDMKTAGRTATLPIAYECLRSFITGAMRNPVGLATGTVYALARPAGGEELSTAMVAGAAAGSASYTSETLLLPAMDRRARVANLPRFQAIDPKILVPDPPPVILEVTAEGKRFTRPGENNAPTLAGLKAQTYDRRLAITQRQSTLEDKSLDTLFLKPVINAGFNAARRTGNHPGLLSPGGQLGLSALAIGGAGVVQKALLETGKAVARTGQMSVPDLLGGEQRLNLFALALPDKTRRPAQWSDAVHFPPRYLLETGKEALALARQGFTSANAVATTARDLLTRHMLSNVMASFGSMGAARIITAPLRGGSHIRVAGEPANSTAVVVQQAVQSLFNDTFWNALKARNGANTSQAARLDNERAALAAEHQRTIARTLEALAEPVDQAIARLSGPTLAETERAMEEGVSAAPGPGPHGQTLRTALETLRTEIGAQSVSIATIDAVRTALHEGWSQTLGGVPRDEATQALEGQLQTLKRALNESEELRQWQSGRA
;
A
#
# COMPACT_ATOMS: atom_id res chain seq x y z
N MET A 1 -35.07 45.27 -12.92
CA MET A 1 -34.99 46.50 -13.76
C MET A 1 -34.04 46.23 -14.93
N LYS A 2 -34.24 46.87 -16.08
CA LYS A 2 -33.28 46.88 -17.21
C LYS A 2 -32.43 48.16 -17.14
N LEU A 3 -31.23 48.12 -17.72
CA LEU A 3 -30.66 49.25 -18.47
C LEU A 3 -29.55 48.73 -19.43
N SER A 4 -29.69 49.08 -20.70
CA SER A 4 -28.62 49.17 -21.72
C SER A 4 -28.21 50.67 -21.83
N SER A 5 -27.18 51.16 -22.52
CA SER A 5 -26.00 50.59 -23.22
C SER A 5 -24.87 51.66 -23.12
N ASP A 6 -23.99 52.11 -24.03
CA ASP A 6 -23.61 51.92 -25.45
C ASP A 6 -22.10 52.21 -25.61
N ILE A 7 -21.35 51.50 -26.44
CA ILE A 7 -20.92 51.87 -27.81
C ILE A 7 -20.35 53.30 -27.97
N GLY A 8 -19.09 53.40 -28.43
CA GLY A 8 -18.43 54.65 -28.81
C GLY A 8 -17.06 54.44 -29.47
N THR A 9 -17.03 54.29 -30.81
CA THR A 9 -15.80 54.14 -31.61
C THR A 9 -15.44 55.41 -32.37
N ALA A 10 -14.16 55.80 -32.38
CA ALA A 10 -13.58 56.85 -33.24
C ALA A 10 -12.16 56.44 -33.71
N SER A 11 -11.65 57.04 -34.80
CA SER A 11 -10.50 56.47 -35.55
C SER A 11 -9.56 57.48 -36.21
N SER A 12 -8.25 57.13 -36.23
CA SER A 12 -7.23 57.39 -37.27
C SER A 12 -6.85 58.82 -37.75
N SER A 13 -5.63 59.24 -37.38
CA SER A 13 -4.55 59.81 -38.25
C SER A 13 -3.25 59.96 -37.40
N ARG A 14 -2.01 59.54 -37.74
CA ARG A 14 -1.08 59.72 -38.90
C ARG A 14 -0.77 61.19 -39.23
N ALA A 15 0.49 61.63 -39.41
CA ALA A 15 1.85 61.02 -39.38
C ALA A 15 2.91 62.15 -39.09
N ALA A 16 4.26 62.08 -39.25
CA ALA A 16 5.23 61.16 -39.85
C ALA A 16 6.69 61.46 -39.36
N SER A 17 7.71 60.76 -39.92
CA SER A 17 9.17 61.09 -39.93
C SER A 17 10.00 60.86 -38.64
N ARG A 18 11.30 60.45 -38.69
CA ARG A 18 12.16 59.88 -39.78
C ARG A 18 13.33 59.07 -39.17
N LEU A 19 13.91 58.17 -39.98
CA LEU A 19 15.16 57.39 -39.77
C LEU A 19 16.39 58.16 -40.35
N PRO A 20 17.67 57.87 -40.00
CA PRO A 20 18.42 56.63 -40.30
C PRO A 20 19.26 56.10 -39.08
N GLU A 21 20.23 55.18 -39.13
CA GLU A 21 21.01 54.55 -40.22
C GLU A 21 21.56 53.15 -39.84
N GLN A 22 22.15 52.39 -40.79
CA GLN A 22 22.64 51.01 -40.60
C GLN A 22 23.81 50.65 -41.55
N PRO A 23 24.82 49.88 -41.10
CA PRO A 23 25.37 48.72 -41.85
C PRO A 23 25.31 47.40 -41.02
N ALA A 24 25.09 46.20 -41.58
CA ALA A 24 26.01 45.31 -42.35
C ALA A 24 27.19 44.75 -41.50
N GLN A 25 27.73 43.52 -41.64
CA GLN A 25 27.51 42.27 -42.45
C GLN A 25 28.47 41.17 -41.87
N VAL A 26 28.45 39.84 -42.14
CA VAL A 26 27.54 38.85 -42.78
C VAL A 26 27.97 37.42 -42.36
N GLU A 27 27.08 36.41 -42.33
CA GLU A 27 27.33 34.94 -42.43
C GLU A 27 25.98 34.20 -42.22
N GLU A 28 25.63 33.04 -42.78
CA GLU A 28 25.79 32.34 -44.07
C GLU A 28 24.87 31.08 -43.94
N VAL A 29 24.37 30.50 -45.03
CA VAL A 29 23.42 29.37 -44.99
C VAL A 29 23.92 28.18 -45.82
N THR A 30 23.93 26.99 -45.22
CA THR A 30 23.98 25.72 -45.95
C THR A 30 22.84 24.80 -45.50
N ALA A 31 22.14 24.20 -46.47
CA ALA A 31 20.97 23.37 -46.24
C ALA A 31 21.30 21.86 -46.42
N PRO A 32 20.63 20.96 -45.69
CA PRO A 32 20.78 19.52 -45.89
C PRO A 32 20.04 19.04 -47.17
N ARG A 33 20.49 17.90 -47.68
CA ARG A 33 20.14 17.32 -48.99
C ARG A 33 19.16 16.15 -48.84
N GLU A 34 18.17 16.05 -49.72
CA GLU A 34 17.32 14.87 -49.85
C GLU A 34 18.07 13.70 -50.52
N GLU A 35 17.89 12.48 -50.01
CA GLU A 35 17.89 11.26 -50.83
C GLU A 35 17.00 10.17 -50.17
N ARG A 36 16.64 9.13 -50.92
CA ARG A 36 15.42 8.31 -50.74
C ARG A 36 15.39 7.37 -49.53
N ALA A 37 14.17 7.08 -49.06
CA ALA A 37 13.87 6.06 -48.06
C ALA A 37 13.68 4.64 -48.67
N PRO A 38 13.96 3.56 -47.91
CA PRO A 38 13.51 2.20 -48.22
C PRO A 38 12.09 1.95 -47.71
N THR A 39 11.28 1.22 -48.48
CA THR A 39 9.89 0.87 -48.13
C THR A 39 9.80 -0.45 -47.36
N GLY A 40 9.03 -0.46 -46.25
CA GLY A 40 8.76 -1.66 -45.47
C GLY A 40 7.64 -1.42 -44.43
N PRO A 41 6.70 -2.38 -44.22
CA PRO A 41 5.45 -2.12 -43.50
C PRO A 41 5.58 -2.24 -41.97
N LEU A 42 6.43 -1.41 -41.34
CA LEU A 42 6.46 -1.27 -39.86
C LEU A 42 7.09 0.06 -39.35
N ALA A 43 7.17 1.10 -40.19
CA ALA A 43 7.70 2.41 -39.80
C ALA A 43 6.59 3.36 -39.30
N GLY A 44 6.59 3.74 -38.02
CA GLY A 44 5.60 4.70 -37.51
C GLY A 44 5.45 4.98 -36.00
N LEU A 45 6.26 4.40 -35.10
CA LEU A 45 6.09 4.62 -33.64
C LEU A 45 7.41 4.79 -32.85
N ALA A 46 7.86 6.03 -32.69
CA ALA A 46 8.68 6.53 -31.56
C ALA A 46 8.61 8.07 -31.55
N SER A 47 7.93 8.70 -30.59
CA SER A 47 8.49 9.14 -29.30
C SER A 47 9.44 10.34 -29.41
N SER A 48 8.93 11.55 -29.10
CA SER A 48 9.72 12.78 -29.01
C SER A 48 9.45 13.53 -27.69
N SER A 49 10.37 13.38 -26.74
CA SER A 49 10.36 14.10 -25.46
C SER A 49 10.99 15.48 -25.59
N ALA A 50 10.19 16.55 -25.70
CA ALA A 50 10.68 17.93 -25.57
C ALA A 50 9.59 18.95 -25.22
N THR A 51 9.66 19.59 -24.05
CA THR A 51 9.26 21.01 -23.85
C THR A 51 9.66 21.57 -22.48
N LEU A 52 9.91 22.88 -22.45
CA LEU A 52 9.79 23.78 -21.29
C LEU A 52 10.69 23.53 -20.05
N ARG A 53 11.99 23.86 -20.19
CA ARG A 53 12.75 24.55 -19.13
C ARG A 53 12.98 25.99 -19.57
N GLY A 54 12.37 26.97 -18.90
CA GLY A 54 12.72 28.39 -19.12
C GLY A 54 11.63 29.41 -18.80
N ARG A 55 11.56 29.87 -17.54
CA ARG A 55 11.00 31.19 -17.21
C ARG A 55 11.92 31.87 -16.20
N ARG A 56 12.49 33.02 -16.59
CA ARG A 56 13.27 33.87 -15.68
C ARG A 56 12.30 34.58 -14.75
N ALA A 57 12.61 34.62 -13.45
CA ALA A 57 11.99 35.57 -12.53
C ALA A 57 12.82 36.87 -12.55
N GLY A 58 12.19 37.99 -12.89
CA GLY A 58 12.79 39.31 -12.69
C GLY A 58 12.56 39.75 -11.24
N GLY A 59 13.62 40.01 -10.50
CA GLY A 59 13.52 40.57 -9.15
C GLY A 59 13.37 42.09 -9.21
N ALA A 60 12.21 42.60 -8.80
CA ALA A 60 12.07 44.00 -8.43
C ALA A 60 12.41 44.15 -6.94
N ARG A 61 13.35 45.03 -6.61
CA ARG A 61 13.53 45.54 -5.24
C ARG A 61 12.59 46.73 -5.04
N THR A 62 12.03 46.82 -3.85
CA THR A 62 11.55 48.07 -3.25
C THR A 62 12.01 48.04 -1.81
N ASP A 63 13.03 48.82 -1.51
CA ASP A 63 13.57 48.98 -0.16
C ASP A 63 12.61 49.86 0.67
N ALA A 64 12.50 49.57 1.97
CA ALA A 64 11.79 50.40 2.96
C ALA A 64 12.39 50.10 4.34
N ASP A 65 12.82 51.16 5.03
CA ASP A 65 13.71 51.06 6.19
C ASP A 65 13.00 50.93 7.55
N GLU A 66 13.76 50.34 8.47
CA GLU A 66 13.93 50.60 9.92
C GLU A 66 12.76 50.86 10.91
N ASP A 67 13.01 50.33 12.12
CA ASP A 67 12.55 50.77 13.45
C ASP A 67 11.07 50.71 13.87
N GLY A 68 10.84 50.49 15.17
CA GLY A 68 9.48 50.55 15.75
C GLY A 68 9.15 49.85 17.08
N ALA A 69 10.11 49.64 18.00
CA ALA A 69 9.91 49.38 19.43
C ALA A 69 8.93 48.26 19.93
N THR A 70 9.49 47.42 20.81
CA THR A 70 8.81 46.66 21.87
C THR A 70 7.63 47.35 22.57
N HIS A 71 6.59 46.57 22.92
CA HIS A 71 6.11 46.41 24.31
C HIS A 71 5.33 45.08 24.47
N GLY A 72 5.23 44.56 25.70
CA GLY A 72 4.61 43.26 26.00
C GLY A 72 3.16 43.35 26.50
N GLY A 73 2.41 42.25 26.37
CA GLY A 73 1.04 42.13 26.89
C GLY A 73 0.61 40.67 27.08
N SER A 74 0.49 40.24 28.34
CA SER A 74 0.14 38.87 28.69
C SER A 74 -1.37 38.65 28.78
N HIS A 75 -1.96 37.87 27.87
CA HIS A 75 -3.36 37.44 27.99
C HIS A 75 -3.56 35.95 27.68
N GLN A 76 -3.82 35.20 28.74
CA GLN A 76 -4.57 33.96 28.72
C GLN A 76 -6.05 34.29 28.99
N PRO A 77 -7.00 33.80 28.18
CA PRO A 77 -8.39 33.66 28.59
C PRO A 77 -8.73 32.19 28.90
N ARG A 78 -9.82 32.01 29.65
CA ARG A 78 -10.32 30.74 30.18
C ARG A 78 -11.54 30.28 29.38
N SER A 79 -12.00 29.05 29.63
CA SER A 79 -13.21 28.47 29.06
C SER A 79 -14.46 29.34 29.25
N SER A 80 -15.31 29.43 28.22
CA SER A 80 -16.71 29.84 28.33
C SER A 80 -17.61 28.73 27.77
N GLN A 81 -18.63 28.35 28.54
CA GLN A 81 -19.75 27.52 28.08
C GLN A 81 -20.82 28.43 27.47
N SER A 82 -21.43 28.02 26.35
CA SER A 82 -22.71 28.52 25.81
C SER A 82 -22.97 27.82 24.47
N SER A 83 -24.16 27.34 24.12
CA SER A 83 -25.38 27.05 24.89
C SER A 83 -26.23 26.07 24.05
N ASP A 84 -27.20 25.40 24.68
CA ASP A 84 -28.09 24.46 23.98
C ASP A 84 -28.97 25.14 22.91
N ALA A 85 -29.16 24.44 21.79
CA ALA A 85 -30.14 24.77 20.75
C ALA A 85 -31.06 23.56 20.55
N THR A 86 -32.15 23.52 21.31
CA THR A 86 -33.07 22.39 21.38
C THR A 86 -33.85 22.20 20.08
N PHE A 87 -33.75 21.03 19.46
CA PHE A 87 -34.68 20.61 18.40
C PHE A 87 -35.46 19.38 18.86
N TYR A 88 -36.79 19.49 18.76
CA TYR A 88 -37.74 18.46 19.14
C TYR A 88 -37.78 17.35 18.09
N THR A 89 -37.65 16.09 18.52
CA THR A 89 -38.09 14.92 17.74
C THR A 89 -38.69 13.89 18.71
N ALA A 90 -39.79 13.26 18.30
CA ALA A 90 -40.64 12.50 19.22
C ALA A 90 -40.01 11.18 19.70
N HIS A 91 -40.20 10.85 20.97
CA HIS A 91 -40.01 9.49 21.46
C HIS A 91 -41.05 8.55 20.84
N VAL A 92 -40.62 7.72 19.89
CA VAL A 92 -41.31 6.46 19.60
C VAL A 92 -40.72 5.41 20.53
N VAL A 93 -41.56 4.82 21.38
CA VAL A 93 -41.17 3.73 22.28
C VAL A 93 -41.20 2.42 21.49
N SER A 94 -40.04 1.87 21.19
CA SER A 94 -39.89 0.49 20.71
C SER A 94 -39.56 -0.43 21.88
N SER A 95 -40.33 -1.50 22.04
CA SER A 95 -40.13 -2.52 23.06
C SER A 95 -38.75 -3.20 22.94
N PRO A 96 -38.16 -3.68 24.06
CA PRO A 96 -36.94 -4.48 23.99
C PRO A 96 -37.21 -5.83 23.30
N PRO A 97 -36.32 -6.31 22.41
CA PRO A 97 -36.41 -7.67 21.90
C PRO A 97 -36.05 -8.68 22.99
N GLU A 98 -36.78 -9.79 22.99
CA GLU A 98 -36.71 -10.89 23.94
C GLU A 98 -35.49 -11.81 23.68
N ILE A 99 -35.07 -12.61 24.65
CA ILE A 99 -33.87 -13.47 24.56
C ILE A 99 -34.29 -14.93 24.29
N GLU A 100 -34.20 -15.36 23.04
CA GLU A 100 -34.07 -16.75 22.53
C GLU A 100 -34.06 -16.67 20.98
N THR A 101 -33.40 -17.51 20.17
CA THR A 101 -32.59 -18.74 20.35
C THR A 101 -31.35 -18.67 19.42
N PRO A 102 -30.36 -19.59 19.51
CA PRO A 102 -29.15 -19.52 18.67
C PRO A 102 -29.40 -19.94 17.21
N ASP A 103 -29.70 -18.95 16.36
CA ASP A 103 -29.83 -19.16 14.91
C ASP A 103 -28.51 -19.61 14.27
N VAL A 104 -28.61 -20.54 13.32
CA VAL A 104 -27.47 -20.99 12.50
C VAL A 104 -26.96 -19.79 11.69
N PRO A 105 -25.65 -19.49 11.69
CA PRO A 105 -25.13 -18.30 11.02
C PRO A 105 -25.37 -18.39 9.51
N ALA A 106 -26.37 -17.65 9.03
CA ALA A 106 -26.64 -17.48 7.61
C ALA A 106 -25.36 -17.07 6.89
N ALA A 107 -25.03 -17.77 5.80
CA ALA A 107 -23.77 -17.59 5.09
C ALA A 107 -23.60 -16.12 4.67
N ALA A 108 -22.63 -15.43 5.29
CA ALA A 108 -22.48 -14.00 5.12
C ALA A 108 -22.19 -13.66 3.65
N ALA A 109 -23.12 -12.91 3.03
CA ALA A 109 -23.15 -12.66 1.60
C ALA A 109 -21.77 -12.25 1.05
N THR A 110 -21.37 -12.87 -0.06
CA THR A 110 -20.01 -12.74 -0.58
C THR A 110 -19.72 -11.29 -0.99
N TYR A 111 -18.44 -10.94 -1.08
CA TYR A 111 -18.06 -9.60 -1.54
C TYR A 111 -18.64 -9.27 -2.93
N ALA A 112 -18.80 -10.28 -3.80
CA ALA A 112 -19.43 -10.11 -5.10
C ALA A 112 -20.92 -9.76 -4.96
N GLU A 113 -21.68 -10.56 -4.22
CA GLU A 113 -23.11 -10.28 -3.94
C GLU A 113 -23.32 -8.89 -3.33
N ARG A 114 -22.57 -8.56 -2.26
CA ARG A 114 -22.68 -7.25 -1.59
C ARG A 114 -22.32 -6.09 -2.51
N SER A 115 -21.31 -6.26 -3.37
CA SER A 115 -20.95 -5.26 -4.39
C SER A 115 -22.05 -5.10 -5.44
N THR A 116 -22.68 -6.18 -5.90
CA THR A 116 -23.78 -6.12 -6.86
C THR A 116 -25.06 -5.53 -6.26
N ALA A 117 -25.38 -5.87 -5.01
CA ALA A 117 -26.54 -5.36 -4.30
C ALA A 117 -26.40 -3.84 -4.04
N ALA A 118 -25.26 -3.40 -3.50
CA ALA A 118 -24.97 -1.98 -3.31
C ALA A 118 -24.98 -1.21 -4.64
N ALA A 119 -24.43 -1.77 -5.72
CA ALA A 119 -24.50 -1.15 -7.04
C ALA A 119 -25.96 -1.04 -7.54
N ALA A 120 -26.79 -2.06 -7.33
CA ALA A 120 -28.21 -2.04 -7.73
C ALA A 120 -29.02 -1.01 -6.92
N GLU A 121 -28.81 -0.94 -5.60
CA GLU A 121 -29.44 0.05 -4.72
C GLU A 121 -29.10 1.48 -5.15
N VAL A 122 -27.81 1.77 -5.34
CA VAL A 122 -27.32 3.10 -5.75
C VAL A 122 -27.87 3.49 -7.13
N LYS A 123 -28.00 2.54 -8.07
CA LYS A 123 -28.66 2.78 -9.38
C LYS A 123 -30.17 3.00 -9.25
N ALA A 124 -30.85 2.32 -8.34
CA ALA A 124 -32.26 2.56 -8.05
C ALA A 124 -32.49 3.95 -7.45
N GLN A 125 -31.66 4.36 -6.47
CA GLN A 125 -31.67 5.70 -5.89
C GLN A 125 -31.51 6.79 -6.97
N LEU A 126 -30.57 6.63 -7.90
CA LEU A 126 -30.38 7.59 -9.01
C LEU A 126 -31.64 7.72 -9.87
N ARG A 127 -32.25 6.59 -10.28
CA ARG A 127 -33.46 6.62 -11.13
C ARG A 127 -34.64 7.26 -10.40
N THR A 128 -34.90 6.88 -9.15
CA THR A 128 -35.98 7.48 -8.33
C THR A 128 -35.81 8.99 -8.19
N GLN A 129 -34.58 9.49 -7.98
CA GLN A 129 -34.30 10.93 -7.93
C GLN A 129 -34.50 11.61 -9.29
N LEU A 130 -34.03 11.00 -10.39
CA LEU A 130 -34.16 11.54 -11.74
C LEU A 130 -35.61 11.57 -12.24
N ASP A 131 -36.41 10.57 -11.86
CA ASP A 131 -37.82 10.45 -12.27
C ASP A 131 -38.79 11.25 -11.38
N ALA A 132 -38.35 11.68 -10.20
CA ALA A 132 -39.03 12.71 -9.41
C ALA A 132 -38.94 14.11 -10.04
N LEU A 133 -38.01 14.35 -10.98
CA LEU A 133 -37.91 15.59 -11.75
C LEU A 133 -38.79 15.50 -13.01
N SER A 134 -39.77 16.40 -13.15
CA SER A 134 -40.56 16.55 -14.37
C SER A 134 -39.70 17.03 -15.55
N PHE A 135 -40.01 16.62 -16.78
CA PHE A 135 -39.38 17.19 -17.98
C PHE A 135 -39.86 18.63 -18.22
N ALA A 136 -38.94 19.56 -18.52
CA ALA A 136 -39.29 20.93 -18.91
C ALA A 136 -40.04 20.98 -20.27
N ALA A 137 -39.73 20.05 -21.17
CA ALA A 137 -40.46 19.82 -22.41
C ALA A 137 -40.52 18.31 -22.71
N PRO A 138 -41.59 17.59 -22.34
CA PRO A 138 -41.67 16.14 -22.54
C PRO A 138 -41.76 15.78 -24.03
N SER A 139 -40.85 14.93 -24.51
CA SER A 139 -40.87 14.40 -25.87
C SER A 139 -40.23 13.00 -25.94
N ALA A 140 -40.55 12.23 -26.99
CA ALA A 140 -39.93 10.92 -27.21
C ALA A 140 -38.40 11.00 -27.37
N GLU A 141 -37.87 12.10 -27.93
CA GLU A 141 -36.43 12.34 -28.02
C GLU A 141 -35.82 12.61 -26.63
N GLN A 142 -36.48 13.39 -25.77
CA GLN A 142 -36.02 13.61 -24.39
C GLN A 142 -36.00 12.30 -23.57
N THR A 143 -36.97 11.40 -23.79
CA THR A 143 -36.97 10.06 -23.18
C THR A 143 -35.82 9.19 -23.68
N ALA A 144 -35.53 9.20 -25.00
CA ALA A 144 -34.39 8.46 -25.56
C ALA A 144 -33.03 9.03 -25.08
N LEU A 145 -32.93 10.35 -24.93
CA LEU A 145 -31.77 11.03 -24.37
C LEU A 145 -31.58 10.71 -22.87
N GLN A 146 -32.66 10.62 -22.08
CA GLN A 146 -32.59 10.12 -20.69
C GLN A 146 -32.05 8.68 -20.64
N ALA A 147 -32.48 7.80 -21.54
CA ALA A 147 -31.99 6.41 -21.57
C ALA A 147 -30.47 6.34 -21.83
N SER A 148 -29.96 7.11 -22.80
CA SER A 148 -28.51 7.19 -23.08
C SER A 148 -27.72 7.81 -21.91
N TYR A 149 -28.30 8.77 -21.19
CA TYR A 149 -27.69 9.32 -19.98
C TYR A 149 -27.63 8.28 -18.84
N LEU A 150 -28.70 7.51 -18.63
CA LEU A 150 -28.78 6.47 -17.61
C LEU A 150 -27.80 5.32 -17.88
N GLU A 151 -27.63 4.88 -19.13
CA GLU A 151 -26.62 3.88 -19.50
C GLU A 151 -25.19 4.34 -19.13
N TRP A 152 -24.84 5.59 -19.45
CA TRP A 152 -23.57 6.18 -19.03
C TRP A 152 -23.45 6.24 -17.50
N ALA A 153 -24.49 6.68 -16.79
CA ALA A 153 -24.47 6.82 -15.33
C ALA A 153 -24.39 5.47 -14.60
N ASP A 154 -25.10 4.44 -15.08
CA ASP A 154 -25.05 3.07 -14.57
C ASP A 154 -23.63 2.48 -14.64
N ALA A 155 -22.89 2.78 -15.73
CA ALA A 155 -21.49 2.39 -15.87
C ALA A 155 -20.58 3.14 -14.88
N ARG A 156 -20.78 4.45 -14.68
CA ARG A 156 -20.00 5.25 -13.70
C ARG A 156 -20.26 4.82 -12.26
N ILE A 157 -21.50 4.45 -11.91
CA ILE A 157 -21.82 3.86 -10.60
C ILE A 157 -21.09 2.53 -10.43
N GLN A 158 -21.05 1.68 -11.45
CA GLN A 158 -20.34 0.39 -11.40
C GLN A 158 -18.84 0.57 -11.16
N GLU A 159 -18.20 1.54 -11.85
CA GLU A 159 -16.79 1.88 -11.66
C GLU A 159 -16.51 2.42 -10.25
N ARG A 160 -17.31 3.39 -9.77
CA ARG A 160 -17.19 3.95 -8.41
C ARG A 160 -17.38 2.87 -7.35
N MET A 161 -18.37 1.99 -7.47
CA MET A 161 -18.60 0.86 -6.55
C MET A 161 -17.44 -0.15 -6.58
N THR A 162 -16.85 -0.41 -7.75
CA THR A 162 -15.70 -1.31 -7.89
C THR A 162 -14.43 -0.74 -7.22
N ALA A 163 -14.26 0.59 -7.28
CA ALA A 163 -13.11 1.31 -6.75
C ALA A 163 -13.18 1.57 -5.23
N PHE A 164 -14.34 1.96 -4.72
CA PHE A 164 -14.54 2.19 -3.28
C PHE A 164 -14.89 0.90 -2.52
N GLY A 165 -15.65 -0.01 -3.13
CA GLY A 165 -16.21 -1.21 -2.50
C GLY A 165 -17.56 -0.95 -1.81
N PRO A 166 -18.37 -2.01 -1.57
CA PRO A 166 -19.71 -1.87 -0.99
C PRO A 166 -19.70 -1.23 0.40
N ASP A 167 -18.73 -1.60 1.23
CA ASP A 167 -18.65 -1.18 2.64
C ASP A 167 -18.15 0.27 2.84
N ALA A 168 -17.85 1.00 1.75
CA ALA A 168 -17.33 2.36 1.80
C ALA A 168 -18.42 3.46 1.88
N GLY A 169 -19.69 3.11 1.70
CA GLY A 169 -20.81 4.05 1.82
C GLY A 169 -20.88 5.11 0.70
N TYR A 170 -20.51 4.73 -0.53
CA TYR A 170 -20.79 5.53 -1.73
C TYR A 170 -22.31 5.63 -1.97
N GLN A 171 -22.78 6.81 -2.35
CA GLN A 171 -24.19 7.10 -2.67
C GLN A 171 -24.29 7.72 -4.06
N ALA A 172 -25.41 7.55 -4.77
CA ALA A 172 -25.58 8.15 -6.09
C ALA A 172 -25.80 9.66 -6.04
N VAL A 173 -26.28 10.17 -4.89
CA VAL A 173 -26.66 11.55 -4.64
C VAL A 173 -26.39 11.84 -3.16
N GLY A 174 -25.41 12.68 -2.84
CA GLY A 174 -25.05 13.04 -1.46
C GLY A 174 -23.61 12.67 -1.04
N ASP A 175 -23.06 13.41 -0.07
CA ASP A 175 -21.66 13.33 0.34
C ASP A 175 -21.26 11.96 0.90
N MET A 176 -20.21 11.37 0.32
CA MET A 176 -19.71 10.07 0.77
C MET A 176 -19.06 10.19 2.17
N LYS A 177 -19.25 9.16 3.00
CA LYS A 177 -18.64 9.11 4.34
C LYS A 177 -17.11 9.06 4.27
N THR A 178 -16.45 9.73 5.21
CA THR A 178 -14.99 9.63 5.37
C THR A 178 -14.58 8.29 5.97
N ALA A 179 -13.34 7.86 5.71
CA ALA A 179 -12.79 6.68 6.39
C ALA A 179 -12.71 6.88 7.92
N GLY A 180 -12.33 8.08 8.39
CA GLY A 180 -12.40 8.45 9.80
C GLY A 180 -11.73 7.42 10.73
N ARG A 181 -12.51 6.85 11.66
CA ARG A 181 -12.00 5.93 12.70
C ARG A 181 -11.49 4.59 12.14
N THR A 182 -11.99 4.12 10.99
CA THR A 182 -11.55 2.84 10.40
C THR A 182 -10.12 2.89 9.87
N ALA A 183 -9.63 4.08 9.51
CA ALA A 183 -8.27 4.30 9.05
C ALA A 183 -7.20 4.27 10.16
N THR A 184 -7.58 4.21 11.44
CA THR A 184 -6.62 4.38 12.56
C THR A 184 -5.51 3.32 12.59
N LEU A 185 -5.81 2.05 12.36
CA LEU A 185 -4.80 0.99 12.29
C LEU A 185 -3.90 1.12 11.03
N PRO A 186 -4.44 1.36 9.81
CA PRO A 186 -3.63 1.74 8.64
C PRO A 186 -2.70 2.94 8.86
N ILE A 187 -3.19 4.00 9.51
CA ILE A 187 -2.39 5.20 9.85
C ILE A 187 -1.24 4.81 10.79
N ALA A 188 -1.53 4.08 11.87
CA ALA A 188 -0.52 3.64 12.82
C ALA A 188 0.57 2.76 12.18
N TYR A 189 0.18 1.86 11.26
CA TYR A 189 1.12 1.02 10.51
C TYR A 189 2.03 1.85 9.60
N GLU A 190 1.48 2.78 8.83
CA GLU A 190 2.28 3.66 7.97
C GLU A 190 3.19 4.60 8.78
N CYS A 191 2.73 5.08 9.94
CA CYS A 191 3.58 5.80 10.91
C CYS A 191 4.75 4.95 11.39
N LEU A 192 4.54 3.66 11.69
CA LEU A 192 5.61 2.73 12.10
C LEU A 192 6.64 2.51 10.98
N ARG A 193 6.20 2.37 9.71
CA ARG A 193 7.12 2.33 8.55
C ARG A 193 7.97 3.59 8.45
N SER A 194 7.33 4.76 8.64
CA SER A 194 8.00 6.06 8.60
C SER A 194 9.02 6.21 9.74
N PHE A 195 8.65 5.77 10.96
CA PHE A 195 9.56 5.70 12.11
C PHE A 195 10.80 4.89 11.79
N ILE A 196 10.64 3.64 11.35
CA ILE A 196 11.74 2.72 11.03
C ILE A 196 12.66 3.31 9.95
N THR A 197 12.08 3.88 8.89
CA THR A 197 12.84 4.52 7.80
C THR A 197 13.68 5.70 8.30
N GLY A 198 13.10 6.57 9.13
CA GLY A 198 13.79 7.72 9.71
C GLY A 198 14.82 7.34 10.78
N ALA A 199 14.50 6.36 11.62
CA ALA A 199 15.32 5.91 12.75
C ALA A 199 16.55 5.10 12.32
N MET A 200 16.46 4.32 11.24
CA MET A 200 17.58 3.48 10.79
C MET A 200 18.55 4.21 9.86
N ARG A 201 18.08 4.97 8.86
CA ARG A 201 18.96 5.48 7.79
C ARG A 201 19.93 6.59 8.27
N ASN A 202 19.41 7.75 8.64
CA ASN A 202 20.26 8.91 8.98
C ASN A 202 21.01 8.75 10.32
N PRO A 203 20.39 8.28 11.42
CA PRO A 203 21.02 8.22 12.74
C PRO A 203 22.22 7.30 12.82
N VAL A 204 22.17 6.13 12.16
CA VAL A 204 23.30 5.18 12.11
C VAL A 204 24.48 5.80 11.36
N GLY A 205 24.24 6.40 10.19
CA GLY A 205 25.30 7.11 9.45
C GLY A 205 25.93 8.25 10.24
N LEU A 206 25.12 9.07 10.92
CA LEU A 206 25.61 10.16 11.77
C LEU A 206 26.47 9.64 12.94
N ALA A 207 26.03 8.59 13.63
CA ALA A 207 26.75 8.03 14.77
C ALA A 207 28.06 7.33 14.37
N THR A 208 28.07 6.54 13.29
CA THR A 208 29.31 5.94 12.77
C THR A 208 30.27 7.02 12.26
N GLY A 209 29.74 8.06 11.62
CA GLY A 209 30.51 9.23 11.20
C GLY A 209 31.16 9.99 12.36
N THR A 210 30.46 10.22 13.47
CA THR A 210 31.06 10.89 14.64
C THR A 210 32.09 10.03 15.34
N VAL A 211 31.87 8.72 15.49
CA VAL A 211 32.89 7.80 16.05
C VAL A 211 34.15 7.79 15.18
N TYR A 212 34.01 7.69 13.86
CA TYR A 212 35.15 7.76 12.93
C TYR A 212 35.86 9.14 12.97
N ALA A 213 35.11 10.23 13.10
CA ALA A 213 35.65 11.57 13.22
C ALA A 213 36.39 11.84 14.55
N LEU A 214 36.10 11.08 15.60
CA LEU A 214 36.80 11.12 16.89
C LEU A 214 38.05 10.22 16.93
N ALA A 215 38.07 9.13 16.14
CA ALA A 215 39.18 8.17 16.10
C ALA A 215 40.34 8.57 15.17
N ARG A 216 40.21 9.65 14.41
CA ARG A 216 41.17 10.09 13.38
C ARG A 216 42.02 11.30 13.83
N PRO A 217 43.21 11.52 13.25
CA PRO A 217 44.02 12.70 13.53
C PRO A 217 43.32 14.02 13.24
N ALA A 218 43.57 15.03 14.07
CA ALA A 218 43.11 16.39 13.82
C ALA A 218 43.73 16.92 12.51
N GLY A 219 42.87 17.27 11.54
CA GLY A 219 43.27 17.70 10.19
C GLY A 219 42.89 16.75 9.05
N GLY A 220 42.41 15.53 9.34
CA GLY A 220 41.98 14.58 8.30
C GLY A 220 40.81 15.07 7.42
N GLU A 221 40.81 14.71 6.13
CA GLU A 221 39.81 15.14 5.14
C GLU A 221 38.36 14.81 5.55
N GLU A 222 37.42 15.76 5.43
CA GLU A 222 35.99 15.53 5.75
C GLU A 222 35.34 14.46 4.84
N LEU A 223 35.87 14.26 3.63
CA LEU A 223 35.35 13.29 2.64
C LEU A 223 35.36 11.85 3.17
N SER A 224 36.40 11.47 3.92
CA SER A 224 36.53 10.16 4.56
C SER A 224 35.37 9.89 5.53
N THR A 225 35.08 10.84 6.43
CA THR A 225 33.97 10.78 7.38
C THR A 225 32.61 10.68 6.67
N ALA A 226 32.41 11.45 5.60
CA ALA A 226 31.18 11.41 4.83
C ALA A 226 30.98 10.07 4.09
N MET A 227 32.05 9.48 3.57
CA MET A 227 32.03 8.15 2.95
C MET A 227 31.67 7.07 3.97
N VAL A 228 32.30 7.08 5.16
CA VAL A 228 31.99 6.14 6.25
C VAL A 228 30.55 6.30 6.77
N ALA A 229 30.09 7.54 6.94
CA ALA A 229 28.72 7.84 7.34
C ALA A 229 27.69 7.37 6.30
N GLY A 230 27.93 7.65 5.02
CA GLY A 230 27.06 7.21 3.92
C GLY A 230 27.06 5.69 3.73
N ALA A 231 28.20 5.02 3.96
CA ALA A 231 28.30 3.56 3.97
C ALA A 231 27.46 2.94 5.10
N ALA A 232 27.57 3.44 6.33
CA ALA A 232 26.80 2.96 7.47
C ALA A 232 25.29 3.25 7.33
N ALA A 233 24.91 4.44 6.85
CA ALA A 233 23.53 4.77 6.47
C ALA A 233 23.01 3.84 5.36
N GLY A 234 23.86 3.46 4.40
CA GLY A 234 23.56 2.48 3.36
C GLY A 234 23.27 1.09 3.90
N SER A 235 24.11 0.56 4.78
CA SER A 235 23.86 -0.74 5.43
C SER A 235 22.56 -0.75 6.23
N ALA A 236 22.27 0.30 7.00
CA ALA A 236 21.01 0.44 7.72
C ALA A 236 19.80 0.66 6.80
N SER A 237 20.00 1.34 5.67
CA SER A 237 19.00 1.51 4.60
C SER A 237 18.64 0.19 3.93
N TYR A 238 19.63 -0.67 3.65
CA TYR A 238 19.41 -1.99 3.09
C TYR A 238 18.63 -2.88 4.08
N THR A 239 19.03 -2.90 5.36
CA THR A 239 18.33 -3.68 6.40
C THR A 239 16.88 -3.20 6.60
N SER A 240 16.62 -1.89 6.51
CA SER A 240 15.25 -1.35 6.63
C SER A 240 14.42 -1.53 5.36
N GLU A 241 14.90 -1.10 4.20
CA GLU A 241 14.12 -1.10 2.94
C GLU A 241 14.02 -2.48 2.26
N THR A 242 15.00 -3.35 2.42
CA THR A 242 15.07 -4.64 1.69
C THR A 242 14.68 -5.84 2.55
N LEU A 243 14.87 -5.77 3.88
CA LEU A 243 14.54 -6.86 4.80
C LEU A 243 13.31 -6.55 5.69
N LEU A 244 13.41 -5.52 6.54
CA LEU A 244 12.42 -5.28 7.60
C LEU A 244 11.07 -4.76 7.07
N LEU A 245 11.07 -3.73 6.22
CA LEU A 245 9.84 -3.18 5.65
C LEU A 245 9.12 -4.17 4.71
N PRO A 246 9.80 -4.94 3.84
CA PRO A 246 9.14 -6.00 3.05
C PRO A 246 8.62 -7.16 3.91
N ALA A 247 9.30 -7.51 5.01
CA ALA A 247 8.80 -8.48 5.98
C ALA A 247 7.50 -8.00 6.65
N MET A 248 7.49 -6.75 7.15
CA MET A 248 6.28 -6.12 7.69
C MET A 248 5.17 -6.06 6.63
N ASP A 249 5.49 -5.67 5.38
CA ASP A 249 4.49 -5.55 4.33
C ASP A 249 3.88 -6.90 3.92
N ARG A 250 4.64 -8.00 4.02
CA ARG A 250 4.13 -9.37 3.85
C ARG A 250 3.29 -9.81 5.04
N ARG A 251 3.73 -9.63 6.29
CA ARG A 251 2.92 -9.98 7.48
C ARG A 251 1.62 -9.14 7.57
N ALA A 252 1.67 -7.85 7.25
CA ALA A 252 0.49 -6.98 7.14
C ALA A 252 -0.47 -7.42 6.03
N ARG A 253 0.04 -7.89 4.88
CA ARG A 253 -0.78 -8.49 3.80
C ARG A 253 -1.48 -9.76 4.28
N VAL A 254 -0.74 -10.63 4.98
CA VAL A 254 -1.24 -11.89 5.54
C VAL A 254 -2.34 -11.65 6.58
N ALA A 255 -2.21 -10.61 7.42
CA ALA A 255 -3.24 -10.15 8.34
C ALA A 255 -4.44 -9.42 7.67
N ASN A 256 -4.43 -9.25 6.35
CA ASN A 256 -5.41 -8.45 5.58
C ASN A 256 -5.56 -6.99 6.08
N LEU A 257 -4.44 -6.34 6.40
CA LEU A 257 -4.43 -4.92 6.80
C LEU A 257 -4.79 -4.03 5.59
N PRO A 258 -5.90 -3.25 5.65
CA PRO A 258 -6.22 -2.32 4.58
C PRO A 258 -5.23 -1.15 4.51
N ARG A 259 -5.10 -0.52 3.34
CA ARG A 259 -4.24 0.67 3.14
C ARG A 259 -4.90 1.71 2.26
N PHE A 260 -4.51 2.98 2.43
CA PHE A 260 -4.94 4.04 1.53
C PHE A 260 -4.35 3.87 0.13
N GLN A 261 -5.22 3.64 -0.85
CA GLN A 261 -4.92 3.65 -2.28
C GLN A 261 -5.61 4.85 -2.93
N ALA A 262 -4.88 5.63 -3.73
CA ALA A 262 -5.45 6.73 -4.50
C ALA A 262 -6.46 6.19 -5.53
N ILE A 263 -7.64 6.81 -5.62
CA ILE A 263 -8.61 6.50 -6.66
C ILE A 263 -8.19 7.18 -7.97
N ASP A 264 -8.36 6.50 -9.11
CA ASP A 264 -8.10 7.11 -10.42
C ASP A 264 -8.94 8.40 -10.57
N PRO A 265 -8.32 9.56 -10.88
CA PRO A 265 -9.03 10.80 -11.15
C PRO A 265 -10.16 10.68 -12.18
N LYS A 266 -10.13 9.68 -13.07
CA LYS A 266 -11.21 9.33 -14.02
C LYS A 266 -12.47 8.77 -13.35
N ILE A 267 -12.33 8.00 -12.27
CA ILE A 267 -13.47 7.40 -11.54
C ILE A 267 -14.16 8.44 -10.65
N LEU A 268 -13.36 9.40 -10.16
CA LEU A 268 -13.87 10.60 -9.50
C LEU A 268 -14.58 11.50 -10.53
N VAL A 269 -13.83 12.09 -11.46
CA VAL A 269 -14.35 12.96 -12.53
C VAL A 269 -14.39 12.16 -13.84
N PRO A 270 -15.56 11.62 -14.25
CA PRO A 270 -15.68 10.80 -15.45
C PRO A 270 -15.44 11.56 -16.74
N ASP A 271 -15.25 10.83 -17.84
CA ASP A 271 -15.31 11.43 -19.17
C ASP A 271 -16.74 11.94 -19.41
N PRO A 272 -16.92 13.12 -20.04
CA PRO A 272 -18.21 13.79 -20.09
C PRO A 272 -19.28 12.91 -20.76
N PRO A 273 -20.54 13.00 -20.31
CA PRO A 273 -21.62 12.16 -20.80
C PRO A 273 -21.91 12.42 -22.29
N PRO A 274 -22.51 11.45 -23.01
CA PRO A 274 -22.92 11.63 -24.41
C PRO A 274 -24.02 12.69 -24.56
N VAL A 275 -24.71 12.99 -23.46
CA VAL A 275 -25.84 13.90 -23.34
C VAL A 275 -25.68 14.68 -22.03
N ILE A 276 -25.89 16.00 -22.06
CA ILE A 276 -25.82 16.85 -20.87
C ILE A 276 -27.20 16.85 -20.19
N LEU A 277 -27.22 16.66 -18.87
CA LEU A 277 -28.40 16.86 -18.03
C LEU A 277 -28.38 18.30 -17.51
N GLU A 278 -29.39 19.08 -17.89
CA GLU A 278 -29.70 20.42 -17.37
C GLU A 278 -30.92 20.30 -16.44
N VAL A 279 -30.79 20.75 -15.19
CA VAL A 279 -31.92 20.86 -14.25
C VAL A 279 -32.24 22.33 -14.06
N THR A 280 -33.39 22.78 -14.56
CA THR A 280 -33.87 24.16 -14.47
C THR A 280 -35.08 24.25 -13.53
N ALA A 281 -35.56 25.46 -13.26
CA ALA A 281 -36.81 25.68 -12.52
C ALA A 281 -38.06 25.17 -13.28
N GLU A 282 -37.94 24.86 -14.57
CA GLU A 282 -39.01 24.30 -15.41
C GLU A 282 -38.98 22.76 -15.42
N GLY A 283 -37.86 22.14 -15.02
CA GLY A 283 -37.68 20.69 -14.95
C GLY A 283 -36.32 20.20 -15.44
N LYS A 284 -36.20 18.88 -15.64
CA LYS A 284 -35.05 18.27 -16.32
C LYS A 284 -35.14 18.47 -17.83
N ARG A 285 -33.99 18.69 -18.46
CA ARG A 285 -33.79 18.74 -19.91
C ARG A 285 -32.49 18.01 -20.26
N PHE A 286 -32.48 17.35 -21.40
CA PHE A 286 -31.31 16.69 -21.96
C PHE A 286 -30.90 17.35 -23.28
N THR A 287 -29.63 17.71 -23.43
CA THR A 287 -29.07 18.41 -24.60
C THR A 287 -27.82 17.69 -25.12
N ARG A 288 -27.56 17.69 -26.44
CA ARG A 288 -26.30 17.14 -26.97
C ARG A 288 -25.17 18.19 -26.82
N PRO A 289 -23.92 17.82 -26.49
CA PRO A 289 -22.83 18.78 -26.34
C PRO A 289 -22.60 19.65 -27.59
N GLY A 290 -22.71 20.97 -27.44
CA GLY A 290 -22.63 21.96 -28.54
C GLY A 290 -23.97 22.32 -29.19
N GLU A 291 -25.08 21.72 -28.77
CA GLU A 291 -26.43 22.05 -29.24
C GLU A 291 -27.05 23.18 -28.39
N ASN A 292 -27.81 24.10 -28.98
CA ASN A 292 -28.63 25.08 -28.24
C ASN A 292 -27.88 25.88 -27.14
N ASN A 293 -26.65 26.33 -27.43
CA ASN A 293 -25.70 26.99 -26.51
C ASN A 293 -25.11 26.10 -25.38
N ALA A 294 -25.43 24.81 -25.32
CA ALA A 294 -24.80 23.88 -24.41
C ALA A 294 -23.28 23.74 -24.68
N PRO A 295 -22.43 23.55 -23.66
CA PRO A 295 -20.99 23.52 -23.82
C PRO A 295 -20.53 22.42 -24.78
N THR A 296 -19.54 22.74 -25.62
CA THR A 296 -19.00 21.79 -26.60
C THR A 296 -18.27 20.63 -25.92
N LEU A 297 -18.29 19.46 -26.56
CA LEU A 297 -17.58 18.26 -26.08
C LEU A 297 -16.07 18.51 -25.87
N ALA A 298 -15.47 19.43 -26.64
CA ALA A 298 -14.09 19.86 -26.43
C ALA A 298 -13.90 20.68 -25.14
N GLY A 299 -14.80 21.64 -24.87
CA GLY A 299 -14.78 22.43 -23.63
C GLY A 299 -15.02 21.57 -22.39
N LEU A 300 -15.96 20.62 -22.46
CA LEU A 300 -16.20 19.66 -21.37
C LEU A 300 -14.99 18.77 -21.10
N LYS A 301 -14.28 18.31 -22.15
CA LYS A 301 -13.03 17.55 -22.00
C LYS A 301 -11.91 18.37 -21.37
N ALA A 302 -11.79 19.66 -21.71
CA ALA A 302 -10.82 20.56 -21.08
C ALA A 302 -11.12 20.75 -19.57
N GLN A 303 -12.36 21.09 -19.21
CA GLN A 303 -12.76 21.24 -17.81
C GLN A 303 -12.59 19.94 -17.00
N THR A 304 -12.85 18.79 -17.63
CA THR A 304 -12.60 17.45 -17.06
C THR A 304 -11.11 17.21 -16.82
N TYR A 305 -10.26 17.60 -17.77
CA TYR A 305 -8.80 17.50 -17.63
C TYR A 305 -8.27 18.36 -16.48
N ASP A 306 -8.69 19.63 -16.40
CA ASP A 306 -8.23 20.55 -15.34
C ASP A 306 -8.68 20.09 -13.94
N ARG A 307 -9.93 19.60 -13.81
CA ARG A 307 -10.44 18.98 -12.57
C ARG A 307 -9.64 17.73 -12.19
N ARG A 308 -9.29 16.86 -13.15
CA ARG A 308 -8.43 15.69 -12.91
C ARG A 308 -7.00 16.07 -12.52
N LEU A 309 -6.45 17.14 -13.10
CA LEU A 309 -5.12 17.65 -12.76
C LEU A 309 -5.08 18.16 -11.31
N ALA A 310 -6.10 18.93 -10.89
CA ALA A 310 -6.23 19.40 -9.50
C ALA A 310 -6.36 18.23 -8.50
N ILE A 311 -7.16 17.20 -8.84
CA ILE A 311 -7.25 15.96 -8.06
C ILE A 311 -5.88 15.27 -7.96
N THR A 312 -5.18 15.11 -9.08
CA THR A 312 -3.86 14.45 -9.15
C THR A 312 -2.82 15.19 -8.31
N GLN A 313 -2.79 16.53 -8.35
CA GLN A 313 -1.93 17.36 -7.51
C GLN A 313 -2.26 17.16 -6.02
N ARG A 314 -3.55 17.16 -5.65
CA ARG A 314 -3.98 17.01 -4.26
C ARG A 314 -3.71 15.61 -3.70
N GLN A 315 -3.84 14.58 -4.53
CA GLN A 315 -3.41 13.22 -4.22
C GLN A 315 -1.89 13.14 -4.03
N SER A 316 -1.09 13.72 -4.94
CA SER A 316 0.37 13.68 -4.84
C SER A 316 0.88 14.38 -3.57
N THR A 317 0.24 15.46 -3.12
CA THR A 317 0.47 16.07 -1.80
C THR A 317 0.18 15.09 -0.66
N LEU A 318 -0.99 14.46 -0.62
CA LEU A 318 -1.32 13.50 0.44
C LEU A 318 -0.53 12.18 0.38
N GLU A 319 0.11 11.85 -0.74
CA GLU A 319 1.00 10.70 -0.91
C GLU A 319 2.48 10.98 -0.56
N ASP A 320 2.83 12.20 -0.13
CA ASP A 320 4.21 12.67 0.08
C ASP A 320 5.07 12.71 -1.20
N LYS A 321 4.45 13.06 -2.33
CA LYS A 321 5.07 13.16 -3.66
C LYS A 321 5.16 14.60 -4.20
N SER A 322 4.48 15.57 -3.59
CA SER A 322 4.49 16.97 -4.05
C SER A 322 5.64 17.78 -3.42
N LEU A 323 6.04 18.87 -4.07
CA LEU A 323 7.08 19.76 -3.54
C LEU A 323 6.66 20.41 -2.20
N ASP A 324 5.37 20.62 -1.99
CA ASP A 324 4.84 21.28 -0.79
C ASP A 324 5.04 20.44 0.48
N THR A 325 4.97 19.11 0.38
CA THR A 325 5.24 18.23 1.54
C THR A 325 6.72 17.98 1.78
N LEU A 326 7.59 18.17 0.78
CA LEU A 326 9.05 18.04 0.97
C LEU A 326 9.58 19.01 2.04
N PHE A 327 8.95 20.18 2.23
CA PHE A 327 9.34 21.16 3.25
C PHE A 327 8.77 20.85 4.66
N LEU A 328 7.67 20.11 4.75
CA LEU A 328 7.01 19.76 6.02
C LEU A 328 7.95 18.98 6.95
N LYS A 329 8.59 17.92 6.43
CA LYS A 329 9.47 17.03 7.21
C LYS A 329 10.74 17.73 7.72
N PRO A 330 11.48 18.54 6.93
CA PRO A 330 12.57 19.39 7.41
C PRO A 330 12.18 20.35 8.55
N VAL A 331 11.01 20.99 8.48
CA VAL A 331 10.53 21.90 9.54
C VAL A 331 10.27 21.13 10.83
N ILE A 332 9.60 19.98 10.76
CA ILE A 332 9.39 19.09 11.90
C ILE A 332 10.74 18.58 12.46
N ASN A 333 11.66 18.13 11.60
CA ASN A 333 13.02 17.72 11.97
C ASN A 333 13.81 18.84 12.66
N ALA A 334 13.65 20.09 12.23
CA ALA A 334 14.30 21.24 12.86
C ALA A 334 13.75 21.48 14.27
N GLY A 335 12.42 21.39 14.46
CA GLY A 335 11.78 21.48 15.77
C GLY A 335 12.27 20.40 16.75
N PHE A 336 12.24 19.12 16.34
CA PHE A 336 12.75 18.02 17.16
C PHE A 336 14.26 18.15 17.46
N ASN A 337 15.07 18.63 16.51
CA ASN A 337 16.50 18.85 16.77
C ASN A 337 16.79 20.10 17.61
N ALA A 338 15.92 21.12 17.61
CA ALA A 338 16.01 22.24 18.55
C ALA A 338 15.71 21.76 19.98
N ALA A 339 14.62 21.01 20.18
CA ALA A 339 14.28 20.40 21.46
C ALA A 339 15.35 19.40 21.96
N ARG A 340 16.00 18.66 21.05
CA ARG A 340 17.14 17.78 21.40
C ARG A 340 18.35 18.54 21.97
N ARG A 341 18.53 19.83 21.62
CA ARG A 341 19.70 20.65 22.01
C ARG A 341 19.52 21.37 23.35
N THR A 342 18.35 21.33 23.99
CA THR A 342 18.13 21.94 25.32
C THR A 342 18.32 20.95 26.48
N GLY A 343 18.54 19.65 26.19
CA GLY A 343 18.70 18.61 27.21
C GLY A 343 20.15 18.40 27.67
N ASN A 344 20.56 19.03 28.77
CA ASN A 344 21.92 19.00 29.31
C ASN A 344 22.34 17.70 30.04
N HIS A 345 21.79 16.53 29.71
CA HIS A 345 22.13 15.27 30.40
C HIS A 345 23.38 14.61 29.77
N PRO A 346 24.45 14.33 30.53
CA PRO A 346 25.73 13.88 29.97
C PRO A 346 25.66 12.50 29.27
N GLY A 347 24.82 11.58 29.73
CA GLY A 347 24.61 10.28 29.07
C GLY A 347 24.09 10.40 27.63
N LEU A 348 23.35 11.47 27.32
CA LEU A 348 22.81 11.77 26.00
C LEU A 348 23.88 12.26 25.00
N LEU A 349 25.06 12.65 25.49
CA LEU A 349 26.19 13.09 24.67
C LEU A 349 27.09 11.93 24.23
N SER A 350 26.93 10.73 24.80
CA SER A 350 27.62 9.51 24.34
C SER A 350 27.22 9.15 22.90
N PRO A 351 28.07 8.46 22.10
CA PRO A 351 27.70 8.07 20.73
C PRO A 351 26.40 7.23 20.66
N GLY A 352 26.17 6.35 21.64
CA GLY A 352 24.93 5.58 21.77
C GLY A 352 23.72 6.44 22.12
N GLY A 353 23.87 7.39 23.06
CA GLY A 353 22.82 8.36 23.41
C GLY A 353 22.47 9.28 22.24
N GLN A 354 23.48 9.75 21.49
CA GLN A 354 23.28 10.54 20.27
C GLN A 354 22.59 9.74 19.16
N LEU A 355 22.93 8.46 18.97
CA LEU A 355 22.23 7.55 18.04
C LEU A 355 20.77 7.41 18.44
N GLY A 356 20.50 7.03 19.70
CA GLY A 356 19.14 6.83 20.22
C GLY A 356 18.26 8.07 20.12
N LEU A 357 18.77 9.24 20.53
CA LEU A 357 18.03 10.49 20.39
C LEU A 357 17.83 10.92 18.93
N SER A 358 18.81 10.68 18.05
CA SER A 358 18.66 11.01 16.63
C SER A 358 17.66 10.07 15.95
N ALA A 359 17.58 8.80 16.39
CA ALA A 359 16.57 7.85 15.97
C ALA A 359 15.16 8.26 16.42
N LEU A 360 15.00 8.66 17.69
CA LEU A 360 13.72 9.18 18.20
C LEU A 360 13.32 10.50 17.52
N ALA A 361 14.27 11.41 17.27
CA ALA A 361 13.98 12.70 16.62
C ALA A 361 13.59 12.54 15.14
N ILE A 362 14.40 11.84 14.34
CA ILE A 362 14.17 11.70 12.89
C ILE A 362 13.05 10.68 12.60
N GLY A 363 12.97 9.60 13.38
CA GLY A 363 11.85 8.66 13.32
C GLY A 363 10.54 9.31 13.79
N GLY A 364 10.57 10.05 14.90
CA GLY A 364 9.40 10.77 15.43
C GLY A 364 8.91 11.88 14.49
N ALA A 365 9.80 12.63 13.85
CA ALA A 365 9.43 13.56 12.79
C ALA A 365 8.75 12.86 11.61
N GLY A 366 9.25 11.69 11.21
CA GLY A 366 8.61 10.81 10.23
C GLY A 366 7.22 10.32 10.66
N VAL A 367 7.03 10.00 11.94
CA VAL A 367 5.71 9.65 12.50
C VAL A 367 4.75 10.84 12.39
N VAL A 368 5.15 12.04 12.82
CA VAL A 368 4.29 13.24 12.80
C VAL A 368 3.91 13.63 11.37
N GLN A 369 4.88 13.65 10.45
CA GLN A 369 4.63 13.90 9.02
C GLN A 369 3.63 12.89 8.45
N LYS A 370 3.87 11.59 8.65
CA LYS A 370 3.03 10.53 8.10
C LYS A 370 1.65 10.47 8.75
N ALA A 371 1.56 10.74 10.05
CA ALA A 371 0.30 10.87 10.77
C ALA A 371 -0.55 12.01 10.19
N LEU A 372 0.06 13.18 9.94
CA LEU A 372 -0.64 14.32 9.34
C LEU A 372 -1.16 14.01 7.93
N LEU A 373 -0.35 13.37 7.08
CA LEU A 373 -0.73 13.05 5.71
C LEU A 373 -1.79 11.93 5.64
N GLU A 374 -1.60 10.81 6.34
CA GLU A 374 -2.56 9.70 6.32
C GLU A 374 -3.86 10.03 7.07
N THR A 375 -3.82 10.81 8.16
CA THR A 375 -5.03 11.41 8.77
C THR A 375 -5.67 12.43 7.82
N GLY A 376 -4.87 13.17 7.06
CA GLY A 376 -5.32 14.05 5.99
C GLY A 376 -6.18 13.33 4.95
N LYS A 377 -5.84 12.10 4.57
CA LYS A 377 -6.67 11.22 3.72
C LYS A 377 -7.97 10.77 4.39
N ALA A 378 -7.96 10.60 5.71
CA ALA A 378 -9.10 10.13 6.48
C ALA A 378 -10.18 11.20 6.79
N VAL A 379 -9.94 12.49 6.46
CA VAL A 379 -10.75 13.64 6.92
C VAL A 379 -11.32 14.47 5.76
N ALA A 380 -12.60 14.85 5.85
CA ALA A 380 -13.40 15.48 4.80
C ALA A 380 -12.83 16.80 4.24
N ARG A 381 -12.07 17.56 5.04
CA ARG A 381 -11.49 18.84 4.59
C ARG A 381 -10.35 18.67 3.59
N THR A 382 -9.64 17.54 3.65
CA THR A 382 -8.37 17.31 2.95
C THR A 382 -8.43 16.08 2.03
N GLY A 383 -8.94 14.96 2.54
CA GLY A 383 -9.04 13.69 1.85
C GLY A 383 -10.27 13.54 0.95
N GLN A 384 -11.15 14.54 0.91
CA GLN A 384 -12.28 14.61 -0.01
C GLN A 384 -12.21 15.85 -0.91
N MET A 385 -12.82 15.75 -2.09
CA MET A 385 -12.98 16.85 -3.04
C MET A 385 -14.41 16.89 -3.57
N SER A 386 -14.89 18.10 -3.86
CA SER A 386 -16.15 18.31 -4.58
C SER A 386 -15.99 17.86 -6.04
N VAL A 387 -16.93 17.08 -6.53
CA VAL A 387 -16.91 16.42 -7.83
C VAL A 387 -18.32 16.55 -8.44
N PRO A 388 -18.48 16.74 -9.77
CA PRO A 388 -19.80 16.75 -10.40
C PRO A 388 -20.58 15.47 -10.10
N ASP A 389 -21.83 15.64 -9.68
CA ASP A 389 -22.74 14.55 -9.36
C ASP A 389 -23.51 14.05 -10.59
N LEU A 390 -24.06 12.85 -10.51
CA LEU A 390 -24.81 12.19 -11.59
C LEU A 390 -26.23 12.77 -11.82
N LEU A 391 -26.56 13.88 -11.14
CA LEU A 391 -27.77 14.70 -11.35
C LEU A 391 -27.44 16.18 -11.65
N GLY A 392 -26.19 16.51 -11.95
CA GLY A 392 -25.76 17.89 -12.28
C GLY A 392 -25.43 18.79 -11.08
N GLY A 393 -25.56 18.28 -9.85
CA GLY A 393 -25.06 18.93 -8.63
C GLY A 393 -23.55 18.72 -8.40
N GLU A 394 -23.09 18.93 -7.17
CA GLU A 394 -21.78 18.48 -6.70
C GLU A 394 -21.90 17.50 -5.52
N GLN A 395 -20.98 16.56 -5.44
CA GLN A 395 -20.86 15.50 -4.45
C GLN A 395 -19.43 15.47 -3.90
N ARG A 396 -19.24 15.33 -2.58
CA ARG A 396 -17.91 15.10 -2.00
C ARG A 396 -17.54 13.63 -2.01
N LEU A 397 -16.43 13.31 -2.68
CA LEU A 397 -15.87 11.96 -2.77
C LEU A 397 -14.49 11.88 -2.14
N ASN A 398 -14.18 10.73 -1.50
CA ASN A 398 -12.86 10.44 -0.97
C ASN A 398 -11.85 10.29 -2.11
N LEU A 399 -10.72 10.97 -2.00
CA LEU A 399 -9.58 10.88 -2.94
C LEU A 399 -8.82 9.55 -2.81
N PHE A 400 -9.05 8.81 -1.73
CA PHE A 400 -8.42 7.54 -1.40
C PHE A 400 -9.46 6.56 -0.86
N ALA A 401 -9.36 5.28 -1.23
CA ALA A 401 -10.08 4.18 -0.58
C ALA A 401 -9.16 3.39 0.35
N LEU A 402 -9.74 2.72 1.34
CA LEU A 402 -9.05 1.70 2.14
C LEU A 402 -9.10 0.37 1.39
N ALA A 403 -8.10 0.10 0.55
CA ALA A 403 -7.99 -1.12 -0.21
C ALA A 403 -7.55 -2.29 0.69
N LEU A 404 -8.35 -3.38 0.70
CA LEU A 404 -8.00 -4.63 1.35
C LEU A 404 -7.15 -5.50 0.40
N PRO A 405 -6.05 -6.12 0.88
CA PRO A 405 -5.29 -7.09 0.09
C PRO A 405 -6.09 -8.33 -0.35
N ASP A 406 -7.01 -8.80 0.48
CA ASP A 406 -7.96 -9.88 0.17
C ASP A 406 -9.39 -9.40 0.46
N LYS A 407 -10.15 -9.19 -0.61
CA LYS A 407 -11.56 -8.72 -0.55
C LYS A 407 -12.53 -9.77 0.01
N THR A 408 -12.13 -11.04 0.12
CA THR A 408 -12.97 -12.13 0.65
C THR A 408 -12.93 -12.26 2.17
N ARG A 409 -11.96 -11.62 2.83
CA ARG A 409 -11.74 -11.70 4.28
C ARG A 409 -12.11 -10.40 4.98
N ARG A 410 -12.36 -10.47 6.29
CA ARG A 410 -12.47 -9.26 7.13
C ARG A 410 -11.17 -8.43 7.07
N PRO A 411 -11.22 -7.09 7.11
CA PRO A 411 -10.03 -6.27 7.30
C PRO A 411 -9.47 -6.45 8.71
N ALA A 412 -8.16 -6.28 8.88
CA ALA A 412 -7.53 -6.26 10.21
C ALA A 412 -8.08 -5.14 11.10
N GLN A 413 -8.28 -5.43 12.39
CA GLN A 413 -8.79 -4.50 13.40
C GLN A 413 -7.87 -4.39 14.63
N TRP A 414 -8.07 -3.38 15.46
CA TRP A 414 -7.36 -3.22 16.74
C TRP A 414 -7.65 -4.36 17.74
N SER A 415 -8.75 -5.09 17.59
CA SER A 415 -9.05 -6.32 18.32
C SER A 415 -8.10 -7.46 17.94
N ASP A 416 -7.78 -7.62 16.65
CA ASP A 416 -6.74 -8.55 16.19
C ASP A 416 -5.36 -8.16 16.73
N ALA A 417 -5.12 -6.84 16.89
CA ALA A 417 -3.85 -6.28 17.35
C ALA A 417 -3.47 -6.64 18.79
N VAL A 418 -4.36 -7.22 19.61
CA VAL A 418 -4.01 -7.78 20.94
C VAL A 418 -2.94 -8.87 20.82
N HIS A 419 -2.92 -9.62 19.71
CA HIS A 419 -1.93 -10.67 19.46
C HIS A 419 -0.61 -10.16 18.88
N PHE A 420 -0.55 -8.90 18.43
CA PHE A 420 0.62 -8.37 17.71
C PHE A 420 1.90 -8.23 18.57
N PRO A 421 1.88 -7.75 19.84
CA PRO A 421 3.11 -7.31 20.51
C PRO A 421 4.22 -8.37 20.63
N PRO A 422 3.95 -9.66 20.95
CA PRO A 422 4.96 -10.70 20.82
C PRO A 422 4.94 -11.35 19.42
N ARG A 423 3.75 -11.74 18.93
CA ARG A 423 3.62 -12.65 17.78
C ARG A 423 3.97 -11.96 16.46
N TYR A 424 3.39 -10.80 16.17
CA TYR A 424 3.63 -10.08 14.91
C TYR A 424 5.08 -9.58 14.80
N LEU A 425 5.71 -9.16 15.90
CA LEU A 425 7.14 -8.80 15.89
C LEU A 425 8.04 -10.02 15.66
N LEU A 426 7.77 -11.15 16.33
CA LEU A 426 8.50 -12.40 16.10
C LEU A 426 8.32 -12.92 14.65
N GLU A 427 7.09 -12.87 14.13
CA GLU A 427 6.79 -13.29 12.75
C GLU A 427 7.42 -12.37 11.71
N THR A 428 7.44 -11.06 11.96
CA THR A 428 8.19 -10.09 11.14
C THR A 428 9.69 -10.37 11.18
N GLY A 429 10.25 -10.70 12.35
CA GLY A 429 11.66 -11.09 12.50
C GLY A 429 12.02 -12.37 11.74
N LYS A 430 11.19 -13.42 11.87
CA LYS A 430 11.32 -14.67 11.08
C LYS A 430 11.25 -14.40 9.57
N GLU A 431 10.32 -13.56 9.14
CA GLU A 431 10.13 -13.20 7.73
C GLU A 431 11.31 -12.37 7.17
N ALA A 432 11.86 -11.44 7.96
CA ALA A 432 13.05 -10.66 7.61
C ALA A 432 14.32 -11.53 7.54
N LEU A 433 14.47 -12.50 8.45
CA LEU A 433 15.56 -13.48 8.40
C LEU A 433 15.45 -14.41 7.18
N ALA A 434 14.23 -14.83 6.82
CA ALA A 434 13.99 -15.61 5.61
C ALA A 434 14.32 -14.83 4.32
N LEU A 435 14.01 -13.53 4.28
CA LEU A 435 14.45 -12.63 3.19
C LEU A 435 15.98 -12.49 3.15
N ALA A 436 16.62 -12.30 4.31
CA ALA A 436 18.07 -12.19 4.40
C ALA A 436 18.78 -13.46 3.90
N ARG A 437 18.23 -14.65 4.18
CA ARG A 437 18.72 -15.93 3.66
C ARG A 437 18.74 -15.98 2.13
N GLN A 438 17.80 -15.33 1.43
CA GLN A 438 17.80 -15.21 -0.04
C GLN A 438 18.92 -14.35 -0.62
N GLY A 439 19.71 -13.68 0.22
CA GLY A 439 20.97 -13.09 -0.16
C GLY A 439 22.10 -14.10 -0.33
N PHE A 440 21.96 -15.31 0.23
CA PHE A 440 23.05 -16.29 0.38
C PHE A 440 22.73 -17.68 -0.20
N THR A 441 21.57 -17.88 -0.83
CA THR A 441 21.15 -19.18 -1.42
C THR A 441 21.95 -19.61 -2.65
N SER A 442 22.73 -18.73 -3.28
CA SER A 442 23.60 -19.06 -4.42
C SER A 442 24.66 -17.98 -4.66
N ALA A 443 25.71 -18.27 -5.43
CA ALA A 443 26.72 -17.28 -5.81
C ALA A 443 26.13 -16.06 -6.55
N ASN A 444 25.13 -16.28 -7.42
CA ASN A 444 24.40 -15.20 -8.08
C ASN A 444 23.52 -14.41 -7.09
N ALA A 445 22.94 -15.07 -6.09
CA ALA A 445 22.22 -14.39 -5.01
C ALA A 445 23.12 -13.48 -4.17
N VAL A 446 24.34 -13.94 -3.84
CA VAL A 446 25.37 -13.15 -3.16
C VAL A 446 25.83 -11.98 -4.03
N ALA A 447 26.15 -12.22 -5.31
CA ALA A 447 26.59 -11.16 -6.22
C ALA A 447 25.53 -10.07 -6.43
N THR A 448 24.26 -10.45 -6.60
CA THR A 448 23.14 -9.50 -6.71
C THR A 448 22.90 -8.73 -5.41
N THR A 449 23.00 -9.39 -4.26
CA THR A 449 22.82 -8.75 -2.94
C THR A 449 23.98 -7.82 -2.57
N ALA A 450 25.22 -8.22 -2.82
CA ALA A 450 26.39 -7.37 -2.65
C ALA A 450 26.33 -6.15 -3.59
N ARG A 451 25.95 -6.35 -4.85
CA ARG A 451 25.72 -5.25 -5.80
C ARG A 451 24.62 -4.30 -5.32
N ASP A 452 23.51 -4.81 -4.80
CA ASP A 452 22.42 -3.98 -4.29
C ASP A 452 22.86 -3.16 -3.06
N LEU A 453 23.45 -3.81 -2.06
CA LEU A 453 24.00 -3.15 -0.88
C LEU A 453 25.02 -2.06 -1.27
N LEU A 454 26.01 -2.39 -2.09
CA LEU A 454 27.08 -1.45 -2.47
C LEU A 454 26.60 -0.33 -3.40
N THR A 455 25.89 -0.66 -4.49
CA THR A 455 25.57 0.30 -5.56
C THR A 455 24.22 1.00 -5.37
N ARG A 456 23.19 0.30 -4.88
CA ARG A 456 21.87 0.89 -4.64
C ARG A 456 21.81 1.59 -3.29
N HIS A 457 22.31 0.98 -2.21
CA HIS A 457 22.14 1.53 -0.86
C HIS A 457 23.32 2.38 -0.37
N MET A 458 24.55 1.85 -0.36
CA MET A 458 25.73 2.57 0.16
C MET A 458 26.13 3.74 -0.75
N LEU A 459 26.38 3.50 -2.04
CA LEU A 459 26.74 4.56 -2.99
C LEU A 459 25.66 5.66 -3.07
N SER A 460 24.37 5.31 -3.10
CA SER A 460 23.29 6.31 -3.11
C SER A 460 23.22 7.13 -1.82
N ASN A 461 23.46 6.54 -0.64
CA ASN A 461 23.52 7.30 0.62
C ASN A 461 24.77 8.19 0.69
N VAL A 462 25.90 7.74 0.16
CA VAL A 462 27.13 8.56 0.00
C VAL A 462 26.87 9.74 -0.94
N MET A 463 26.26 9.52 -2.10
CA MET A 463 25.92 10.58 -3.06
C MET A 463 24.86 11.57 -2.51
N ALA A 464 23.83 11.08 -1.82
CA ALA A 464 22.85 11.92 -1.14
C ALA A 464 23.48 12.73 0.01
N SER A 465 24.44 12.16 0.74
CA SER A 465 25.21 12.85 1.77
C SER A 465 26.08 13.97 1.18
N PHE A 466 26.82 13.70 0.10
CA PHE A 466 27.63 14.73 -0.58
C PHE A 466 26.77 15.84 -1.19
N GLY A 467 25.72 15.49 -1.94
CA GLY A 467 24.81 16.46 -2.56
C GLY A 467 24.09 17.34 -1.54
N SER A 468 23.64 16.75 -0.42
CA SER A 468 22.97 17.50 0.65
C SER A 468 23.91 18.38 1.47
N MET A 469 25.15 17.94 1.74
CA MET A 469 26.17 18.80 2.36
C MET A 469 26.51 20.00 1.47
N GLY A 470 26.72 19.78 0.17
CA GLY A 470 27.00 20.86 -0.79
C GLY A 470 25.87 21.88 -0.85
N ALA A 471 24.63 21.44 -1.08
CA ALA A 471 23.46 22.31 -1.10
C ALA A 471 23.28 23.09 0.21
N ALA A 472 23.46 22.44 1.37
CA ALA A 472 23.33 23.08 2.68
C ALA A 472 24.43 24.12 2.96
N ARG A 473 25.69 23.87 2.54
CA ARG A 473 26.80 24.83 2.64
C ARG A 473 26.61 26.07 1.74
N ILE A 474 25.96 25.92 0.59
CA ILE A 474 25.62 27.04 -0.30
C ILE A 474 24.46 27.86 0.30
N ILE A 475 23.36 27.19 0.65
CA ILE A 475 22.12 27.86 1.13
C ILE A 475 22.32 28.55 2.49
N THR A 476 23.21 28.07 3.35
CA THR A 476 23.49 28.71 4.66
C THR A 476 24.67 29.68 4.68
N ALA A 477 25.39 29.87 3.57
CA ALA A 477 26.49 30.84 3.52
C ALA A 477 26.05 32.28 3.83
N PRO A 478 24.88 32.79 3.37
CA PRO A 478 24.42 34.14 3.75
C PRO A 478 24.24 34.31 5.26
N LEU A 479 23.78 33.26 5.96
CA LEU A 479 23.62 33.24 7.42
C LEU A 479 24.97 33.17 8.18
N ARG A 480 26.10 33.11 7.47
CA ARG A 480 27.47 33.15 8.00
C ARG A 480 28.34 34.22 7.31
N GLY A 481 27.73 35.30 6.81
CA GLY A 481 28.47 36.38 6.15
C GLY A 481 29.23 35.95 4.88
N GLY A 482 28.73 34.92 4.19
CA GLY A 482 29.36 34.32 3.00
C GLY A 482 30.15 33.03 3.26
N SER A 483 30.40 32.64 4.53
CA SER A 483 31.18 31.43 4.82
C SER A 483 30.42 30.13 4.53
N HIS A 484 30.97 29.30 3.63
CA HIS A 484 30.50 27.94 3.35
C HIS A 484 30.83 26.92 4.47
N ILE A 485 31.65 27.30 5.46
CA ILE A 485 32.02 26.49 6.62
C ILE A 485 31.52 27.12 7.92
N ARG A 486 31.48 26.35 9.01
CA ARG A 486 31.17 26.90 10.34
C ARG A 486 32.20 27.94 10.75
N VAL A 487 31.75 28.99 11.43
CA VAL A 487 32.63 30.01 12.00
C VAL A 487 33.22 29.48 13.31
N ALA A 488 34.45 29.87 13.65
CA ALA A 488 35.06 29.51 14.92
C ALA A 488 34.20 30.01 16.09
N GLY A 489 33.93 29.13 17.07
CA GLY A 489 33.03 29.44 18.20
C GLY A 489 31.53 29.42 17.89
N GLU A 490 31.10 29.12 16.65
CA GLU A 490 29.67 29.06 16.30
C GLU A 490 28.91 28.02 17.17
N PRO A 491 27.93 28.44 17.99
CA PRO A 491 27.31 27.55 18.96
C PRO A 491 26.43 26.51 18.26
N ALA A 492 26.34 25.31 18.83
CA ALA A 492 25.66 24.17 18.21
C ALA A 492 24.14 24.37 17.99
N ASN A 493 23.55 25.41 18.58
CA ASN A 493 22.16 25.84 18.42
C ASN A 493 21.97 27.08 17.51
N SER A 494 23.02 27.60 16.84
CA SER A 494 22.91 28.78 15.97
C SER A 494 21.85 28.62 14.88
N THR A 495 21.22 29.72 14.45
CA THR A 495 20.24 29.71 13.35
C THR A 495 20.84 29.11 12.08
N ALA A 496 22.09 29.43 11.75
CA ALA A 496 22.79 28.85 10.60
C ALA A 496 23.01 27.32 10.75
N VAL A 497 23.32 26.80 11.95
CA VAL A 497 23.42 25.35 12.20
C VAL A 497 22.05 24.65 12.23
N VAL A 498 20.97 25.31 12.66
CA VAL A 498 19.59 24.79 12.54
C VAL A 498 19.21 24.70 11.05
N VAL A 499 19.30 25.80 10.31
CA VAL A 499 18.92 25.86 8.88
C VAL A 499 19.78 24.91 8.06
N GLN A 500 21.09 24.78 8.34
CA GLN A 500 21.96 23.86 7.60
C GLN A 500 21.52 22.41 7.78
N GLN A 501 21.12 21.99 8.99
CA GLN A 501 20.62 20.63 9.21
C GLN A 501 19.22 20.41 8.60
N ALA A 502 18.36 21.42 8.61
CA ALA A 502 17.06 21.35 7.93
C ALA A 502 17.22 21.18 6.40
N VAL A 503 18.07 22.01 5.78
CA VAL A 503 18.39 21.96 4.35
C VAL A 503 19.12 20.65 4.00
N GLN A 504 20.07 20.20 4.81
CA GLN A 504 20.74 18.92 4.58
C GLN A 504 19.75 17.74 4.67
N SER A 505 18.79 17.76 5.61
CA SER A 505 17.72 16.76 5.66
C SER A 505 16.83 16.79 4.40
N LEU A 506 16.39 17.98 3.97
CA LEU A 506 15.56 18.19 2.77
C LEU A 506 16.23 17.60 1.53
N PHE A 507 17.47 18.02 1.26
CA PHE A 507 18.20 17.57 0.08
C PHE A 507 18.56 16.07 0.17
N ASN A 508 18.91 15.54 1.34
CA ASN A 508 19.21 14.11 1.46
C ASN A 508 17.99 13.23 1.19
N ASP A 509 16.81 13.59 1.71
CA ASP A 509 15.56 12.90 1.39
C ASP A 509 15.16 13.07 -0.09
N THR A 510 15.36 14.26 -0.67
CA THR A 510 15.06 14.54 -2.09
C THR A 510 15.95 13.73 -3.03
N PHE A 511 17.28 13.73 -2.80
CA PHE A 511 18.22 12.90 -3.56
C PHE A 511 17.95 11.40 -3.37
N TRP A 512 17.65 10.95 -2.14
CA TRP A 512 17.28 9.55 -1.88
C TRP A 512 16.05 9.12 -2.67
N ASN A 513 14.97 9.91 -2.61
CA ASN A 513 13.72 9.59 -3.29
C ASN A 513 13.89 9.61 -4.82
N ALA A 514 14.66 10.55 -5.38
CA ALA A 514 14.99 10.57 -6.81
C ALA A 514 15.84 9.37 -7.26
N LEU A 515 16.87 8.99 -6.48
CA LEU A 515 17.69 7.81 -6.73
C LEU A 515 16.87 6.52 -6.62
N LYS A 516 15.98 6.42 -5.62
CA LYS A 516 15.05 5.30 -5.43
C LYS A 516 14.04 5.18 -6.57
N ALA A 517 13.50 6.28 -7.07
CA ALA A 517 12.63 6.30 -8.24
C ALA A 517 13.36 5.80 -9.50
N ARG A 518 14.59 6.27 -9.74
CA ARG A 518 15.43 5.80 -10.86
C ARG A 518 15.78 4.31 -10.77
N ASN A 519 16.02 3.80 -9.56
CA ASN A 519 16.47 2.43 -9.33
C ASN A 519 15.31 1.42 -9.15
N GLY A 520 14.05 1.85 -9.26
CA GLY A 520 12.87 1.00 -9.07
C GLY A 520 12.76 0.38 -7.67
N ALA A 521 11.85 -0.58 -7.49
CA ALA A 521 11.77 -1.38 -6.27
C ALA A 521 12.59 -2.67 -6.42
N ASN A 522 13.52 -2.94 -5.50
CA ASN A 522 14.20 -4.24 -5.47
C ASN A 522 13.29 -5.29 -4.81
N THR A 523 12.65 -6.12 -5.63
CA THR A 523 11.82 -7.25 -5.18
C THR A 523 12.54 -8.60 -5.24
N SER A 524 13.82 -8.65 -5.61
CA SER A 524 14.52 -9.90 -5.95
C SER A 524 14.58 -10.93 -4.81
N GLN A 525 14.82 -10.50 -3.56
CA GLN A 525 14.82 -11.40 -2.40
C GLN A 525 13.41 -11.85 -2.02
N ALA A 526 12.39 -10.99 -2.17
CA ALA A 526 11.00 -11.37 -1.96
C ALA A 526 10.56 -12.42 -3.00
N ALA A 527 10.79 -12.15 -4.29
CA ALA A 527 10.47 -13.06 -5.39
C ALA A 527 11.20 -14.41 -5.29
N ARG A 528 12.47 -14.44 -4.84
CA ARG A 528 13.18 -15.70 -4.53
C ARG A 528 12.49 -16.48 -3.41
N LEU A 529 12.10 -15.81 -2.32
CA LEU A 529 11.42 -16.45 -1.19
C LEU A 529 9.97 -16.88 -1.52
N ASP A 530 9.29 -16.15 -2.41
CA ASP A 530 7.98 -16.56 -2.95
C ASP A 530 8.14 -17.81 -3.85
N ASN A 531 9.15 -17.83 -4.73
CA ASN A 531 9.45 -18.98 -5.59
C ASN A 531 9.91 -20.22 -4.79
N GLU A 532 10.75 -20.05 -3.77
CA GLU A 532 11.16 -21.15 -2.86
C GLU A 532 9.94 -21.74 -2.13
N ARG A 533 9.05 -20.89 -1.61
CA ARG A 533 7.80 -21.34 -0.95
C ARG A 533 6.83 -22.02 -1.91
N ALA A 534 6.75 -21.57 -3.16
CA ALA A 534 5.96 -22.22 -4.20
C ALA A 534 6.57 -23.57 -4.61
N ALA A 535 7.90 -23.67 -4.71
CA ALA A 535 8.60 -24.92 -4.98
C ALA A 535 8.40 -25.95 -3.86
N LEU A 536 8.55 -25.54 -2.60
CA LEU A 536 8.28 -26.38 -1.43
C LEU A 536 6.82 -26.84 -1.37
N ALA A 537 5.84 -25.93 -1.59
CA ALA A 537 4.43 -26.31 -1.64
C ALA A 537 4.16 -27.38 -2.73
N ALA A 538 4.75 -27.22 -3.92
CA ALA A 538 4.66 -28.20 -5.00
C ALA A 538 5.47 -29.49 -4.71
N GLU A 539 6.49 -29.46 -3.85
CA GLU A 539 7.22 -30.64 -3.39
C GLU A 539 6.39 -31.44 -2.38
N HIS A 540 5.84 -30.79 -1.34
CA HIS A 540 4.92 -31.45 -0.41
C HIS A 540 3.71 -32.06 -1.15
N GLN A 541 3.11 -31.34 -2.11
CA GLN A 541 2.03 -31.89 -2.96
C GLN A 541 2.44 -33.14 -3.75
N ARG A 542 3.64 -33.18 -4.35
CA ARG A 542 4.14 -34.37 -5.05
C ARG A 542 4.44 -35.53 -4.09
N THR A 543 4.96 -35.23 -2.90
CA THR A 543 5.22 -36.23 -1.86
C THR A 543 3.93 -36.82 -1.31
N ILE A 544 2.90 -35.99 -1.08
CA ILE A 544 1.54 -36.43 -0.73
C ILE A 544 0.99 -37.34 -1.84
N ALA A 545 0.93 -36.86 -3.09
CA ALA A 545 0.40 -37.66 -4.20
C ALA A 545 1.10 -39.03 -4.35
N ARG A 546 2.44 -39.07 -4.32
CA ARG A 546 3.23 -40.31 -4.41
C ARG A 546 3.04 -41.24 -3.21
N THR A 547 2.88 -40.70 -2.00
CA THR A 547 2.65 -41.54 -0.81
C THR A 547 1.22 -42.06 -0.77
N LEU A 548 0.22 -41.31 -1.23
CA LEU A 548 -1.15 -41.81 -1.41
C LEU A 548 -1.22 -42.94 -2.44
N GLU A 549 -0.56 -42.77 -3.59
CA GLU A 549 -0.44 -43.79 -4.64
C GLU A 549 0.25 -45.06 -4.11
N ALA A 550 1.40 -44.90 -3.42
CA ALA A 550 2.16 -46.02 -2.87
C ALA A 550 1.53 -46.68 -1.61
N LEU A 551 0.53 -46.03 -0.99
CA LEU A 551 -0.25 -46.57 0.14
C LEU A 551 -1.45 -47.40 -0.30
N ALA A 552 -1.99 -47.18 -1.51
CA ALA A 552 -3.24 -47.80 -1.94
C ALA A 552 -3.19 -49.34 -1.92
N GLU A 553 -2.15 -49.93 -2.53
CA GLU A 553 -1.97 -51.39 -2.53
C GLU A 553 -1.67 -51.95 -1.12
N PRO A 554 -0.73 -51.42 -0.31
CA PRO A 554 -0.51 -51.87 1.07
C PRO A 554 -1.75 -51.79 1.96
N VAL A 555 -2.59 -50.76 1.80
CA VAL A 555 -3.86 -50.63 2.54
C VAL A 555 -4.87 -51.71 2.11
N ASP A 556 -5.03 -51.94 0.80
CA ASP A 556 -5.91 -52.99 0.28
C ASP A 556 -5.45 -54.40 0.70
N GLN A 557 -4.14 -54.67 0.64
CA GLN A 557 -3.56 -55.92 1.13
C GLN A 557 -3.76 -56.09 2.65
N ALA A 558 -3.64 -55.02 3.44
CA ALA A 558 -3.87 -55.07 4.89
C ALA A 558 -5.35 -55.31 5.23
N ILE A 559 -6.29 -54.67 4.52
CA ILE A 559 -7.74 -54.91 4.69
C ILE A 559 -8.08 -56.36 4.31
N ALA A 560 -7.49 -56.90 3.24
CA ALA A 560 -7.67 -58.31 2.85
C ALA A 560 -7.17 -59.27 3.94
N ARG A 561 -5.94 -59.08 4.45
CA ARG A 561 -5.39 -59.89 5.57
C ARG A 561 -6.25 -59.80 6.84
N LEU A 562 -6.86 -58.63 7.12
CA LEU A 562 -7.74 -58.40 8.26
C LEU A 562 -9.21 -58.79 8.01
N SER A 563 -9.57 -59.31 6.83
CA SER A 563 -10.95 -59.69 6.53
C SER A 563 -11.37 -61.05 7.07
N GLY A 564 -10.41 -61.90 7.46
CA GLY A 564 -10.65 -63.30 7.81
C GLY A 564 -10.89 -64.19 6.58
N PRO A 565 -10.96 -65.52 6.75
CA PRO A 565 -11.32 -66.42 5.67
C PRO A 565 -12.72 -66.11 5.14
N THR A 566 -12.90 -66.13 3.82
CA THR A 566 -14.21 -65.94 3.18
C THR A 566 -15.13 -67.13 3.49
N LEU A 567 -16.45 -66.95 3.31
CA LEU A 567 -17.44 -67.97 3.66
C LEU A 567 -17.17 -69.30 2.93
N ALA A 568 -16.81 -69.26 1.65
CA ALA A 568 -16.42 -70.43 0.86
C ALA A 568 -15.08 -71.08 1.28
N GLU A 569 -14.17 -70.33 1.92
CA GLU A 569 -12.95 -70.88 2.50
C GLU A 569 -13.22 -71.49 3.88
N THR A 570 -14.16 -70.95 4.65
CA THR A 570 -14.63 -71.60 5.89
C THR A 570 -15.42 -72.87 5.62
N GLU A 571 -16.24 -72.89 4.55
CA GLU A 571 -16.92 -74.10 4.07
C GLU A 571 -15.90 -75.15 3.63
N ARG A 572 -14.95 -74.81 2.76
CA ARG A 572 -13.91 -75.74 2.30
C ARG A 572 -13.03 -76.26 3.45
N ALA A 573 -12.61 -75.40 4.39
CA ALA A 573 -11.85 -75.85 5.55
C ALA A 573 -12.65 -76.84 6.41
N MET A 574 -13.97 -76.64 6.53
CA MET A 574 -14.87 -77.56 7.23
C MET A 574 -15.10 -78.88 6.47
N GLU A 575 -15.11 -78.86 5.13
CA GLU A 575 -15.10 -80.07 4.28
C GLU A 575 -13.76 -80.84 4.37
N GLU A 576 -12.63 -80.13 4.42
CA GLU A 576 -11.27 -80.69 4.53
C GLU A 576 -10.91 -81.12 5.97
N GLY A 577 -11.77 -80.85 6.95
CA GLY A 577 -11.55 -81.19 8.37
C GLY A 577 -10.50 -80.34 9.07
N VAL A 578 -10.09 -79.22 8.47
CA VAL A 578 -9.10 -78.27 9.00
C VAL A 578 -9.82 -77.18 9.80
N SER A 579 -9.37 -76.92 11.03
CA SER A 579 -9.93 -75.82 11.82
C SER A 579 -9.67 -74.49 11.12
N ALA A 580 -10.74 -73.80 10.72
CA ALA A 580 -10.66 -72.51 10.04
C ALA A 580 -9.86 -71.48 10.88
N ALA A 581 -9.12 -70.61 10.20
CA ALA A 581 -8.33 -69.58 10.84
C ALA A 581 -9.22 -68.63 11.68
N PRO A 582 -8.86 -68.31 12.93
CA PRO A 582 -9.66 -67.44 13.78
C PRO A 582 -9.79 -66.04 13.17
N GLY A 583 -11.00 -65.49 13.18
CA GLY A 583 -11.28 -64.16 12.65
C GLY A 583 -10.58 -63.03 13.41
N PRO A 584 -10.55 -61.81 12.85
CA PRO A 584 -9.90 -60.66 13.48
C PRO A 584 -10.52 -60.35 14.86
N GLY A 585 -9.68 -60.35 15.90
CA GLY A 585 -10.06 -59.88 17.23
C GLY A 585 -10.40 -58.37 17.24
N PRO A 586 -10.91 -57.83 18.35
CA PRO A 586 -11.47 -56.47 18.40
C PRO A 586 -10.50 -55.39 17.90
N HIS A 587 -9.22 -55.42 18.29
CA HIS A 587 -8.22 -54.47 17.78
C HIS A 587 -7.95 -54.61 16.27
N GLY A 588 -8.09 -55.82 15.71
CA GLY A 588 -7.99 -56.06 14.26
C GLY A 588 -9.21 -55.50 13.51
N GLN A 589 -10.39 -55.53 14.12
CA GLN A 589 -11.60 -54.87 13.59
C GLN A 589 -11.47 -53.35 13.63
N THR A 590 -10.98 -52.77 14.74
CA THR A 590 -10.66 -51.33 14.83
C THR A 590 -9.66 -50.90 13.76
N LEU A 591 -8.57 -51.66 13.58
CA LEU A 591 -7.57 -51.39 12.55
C LEU A 591 -8.17 -51.49 11.13
N ARG A 592 -9.00 -52.51 10.87
CA ARG A 592 -9.72 -52.65 9.59
C ARG A 592 -10.59 -51.43 9.30
N THR A 593 -11.42 -50.99 10.24
CA THR A 593 -12.30 -49.82 10.07
C THR A 593 -11.49 -48.54 9.80
N ALA A 594 -10.37 -48.36 10.50
CA ALA A 594 -9.46 -47.22 10.27
C ALA A 594 -8.82 -47.28 8.87
N LEU A 595 -8.40 -48.46 8.41
CA LEU A 595 -7.86 -48.66 7.06
C LEU A 595 -8.91 -48.49 5.95
N GLU A 596 -10.14 -48.95 6.16
CA GLU A 596 -11.26 -48.73 5.23
C GLU A 596 -11.64 -47.24 5.14
N THR A 597 -11.53 -46.51 6.24
CA THR A 597 -11.68 -45.03 6.25
C THR A 597 -10.54 -44.37 5.46
N LEU A 598 -9.30 -44.76 5.73
CA LEU A 598 -8.14 -44.26 4.99
C LEU A 598 -8.25 -44.56 3.48
N ARG A 599 -8.75 -45.74 3.10
CA ARG A 599 -8.97 -46.15 1.71
C ARG A 599 -9.92 -45.21 0.97
N THR A 600 -11.04 -44.82 1.61
CA THR A 600 -11.99 -43.88 0.99
C THR A 600 -11.41 -42.47 0.89
N GLU A 601 -10.66 -42.01 1.90
CA GLU A 601 -9.96 -40.72 1.85
C GLU A 601 -8.81 -40.67 0.80
N ILE A 602 -8.08 -41.78 0.60
CA ILE A 602 -7.09 -41.92 -0.49
C ILE A 602 -7.79 -41.78 -1.84
N GLY A 603 -8.91 -42.49 -2.04
CA GLY A 603 -9.71 -42.40 -3.26
C GLY A 603 -10.28 -41.00 -3.54
N ALA A 604 -10.60 -40.25 -2.48
CA ALA A 604 -11.03 -38.85 -2.55
C ALA A 604 -9.87 -37.83 -2.63
N GLN A 605 -8.61 -38.28 -2.54
CA GLN A 605 -7.39 -37.45 -2.43
C GLN A 605 -7.43 -36.43 -1.26
N SER A 606 -8.20 -36.73 -0.21
CA SER A 606 -8.54 -35.80 0.88
C SER A 606 -8.20 -36.36 2.27
N VAL A 607 -7.03 -36.99 2.41
CA VAL A 607 -6.62 -37.67 3.64
C VAL A 607 -6.42 -36.70 4.82
N SER A 608 -7.02 -37.05 5.96
CA SER A 608 -6.92 -36.29 7.20
C SER A 608 -5.77 -36.79 8.08
N ILE A 609 -5.11 -35.87 8.78
CA ILE A 609 -4.05 -36.19 9.75
C ILE A 609 -4.60 -37.07 10.90
N ALA A 610 -5.86 -36.86 11.29
CA ALA A 610 -6.53 -37.64 12.32
C ALA A 610 -6.76 -39.10 11.88
N THR A 611 -7.11 -39.33 10.61
CA THR A 611 -7.32 -40.66 10.03
C THR A 611 -6.00 -41.43 9.97
N ILE A 612 -4.89 -40.77 9.61
CA ILE A 612 -3.55 -41.36 9.67
C ILE A 612 -3.15 -41.71 11.11
N ASP A 613 -3.42 -40.84 12.09
CA ASP A 613 -3.12 -41.13 13.49
C ASP A 613 -4.01 -42.25 14.06
N ALA A 614 -5.28 -42.35 13.66
CA ALA A 614 -6.15 -43.47 14.02
C ALA A 614 -5.60 -44.80 13.49
N VAL A 615 -5.22 -44.87 12.21
CA VAL A 615 -4.57 -46.06 11.63
C VAL A 615 -3.26 -46.39 12.34
N ARG A 616 -2.38 -45.40 12.59
CA ARG A 616 -1.10 -45.64 13.27
C ARG A 616 -1.26 -46.05 14.74
N THR A 617 -2.29 -45.57 15.42
CA THR A 617 -2.61 -45.97 16.80
C THR A 617 -3.13 -47.41 16.81
N ALA A 618 -4.10 -47.75 15.97
CA ALA A 618 -4.63 -49.11 15.85
C ALA A 618 -3.57 -50.12 15.39
N LEU A 619 -2.64 -49.72 14.51
CA LEU A 619 -1.46 -50.53 14.15
C LEU A 619 -0.58 -50.83 15.37
N HIS A 620 -0.34 -49.84 16.24
CA HIS A 620 0.52 -50.00 17.42
C HIS A 620 -0.16 -50.83 18.54
N GLU A 621 -1.43 -50.55 18.83
CA GLU A 621 -2.24 -51.27 19.82
C GLU A 621 -2.51 -52.71 19.40
N GLY A 622 -2.82 -52.95 18.11
CA GLY A 622 -2.97 -54.28 17.56
C GLY A 622 -1.69 -55.11 17.69
N TRP A 623 -0.52 -54.53 17.36
CA TRP A 623 0.77 -55.24 17.46
C TRP A 623 1.14 -55.60 18.90
N SER A 624 0.90 -54.70 19.86
CA SER A 624 1.30 -54.89 21.26
C SER A 624 0.57 -56.03 21.96
N GLN A 625 -0.61 -56.42 21.47
CA GLN A 625 -1.43 -57.51 22.04
C GLN A 625 -1.44 -58.79 21.20
N THR A 626 -1.25 -58.73 19.88
CA THR A 626 -1.35 -59.93 19.03
C THR A 626 -0.04 -60.72 18.91
N LEU A 627 1.12 -60.07 19.00
CA LEU A 627 2.41 -60.68 18.65
C LEU A 627 3.53 -60.34 19.66
N GLY A 628 3.32 -60.70 20.93
CA GLY A 628 4.31 -60.59 22.00
C GLY A 628 5.52 -61.54 21.82
N GLY A 629 6.35 -61.30 20.81
CA GLY A 629 7.57 -62.07 20.52
C GLY A 629 7.96 -62.20 19.05
N VAL A 630 7.13 -61.76 18.10
CA VAL A 630 7.40 -61.89 16.65
C VAL A 630 7.84 -60.55 16.07
N PRO A 631 8.93 -60.47 15.27
CA PRO A 631 9.35 -59.23 14.62
C PRO A 631 8.27 -58.71 13.65
N ARG A 632 8.21 -57.38 13.49
CA ARG A 632 7.29 -56.73 12.54
C ARG A 632 7.59 -57.17 11.10
N ASP A 633 6.59 -57.72 10.42
CA ASP A 633 6.61 -58.00 8.97
C ASP A 633 7.06 -56.76 8.18
N GLU A 634 7.90 -56.93 7.15
CA GLU A 634 8.47 -55.82 6.38
C GLU A 634 7.38 -54.96 5.75
N ALA A 635 6.26 -55.57 5.34
CA ALA A 635 5.09 -54.86 4.81
C ALA A 635 4.46 -53.90 5.83
N THR A 636 4.46 -54.23 7.14
CA THR A 636 3.89 -53.35 8.17
C THR A 636 4.86 -52.25 8.58
N GLN A 637 6.18 -52.50 8.50
CA GLN A 637 7.19 -51.45 8.65
C GLN A 637 7.13 -50.45 7.49
N ALA A 638 6.97 -50.93 6.26
CA ALA A 638 6.79 -50.10 5.06
C ALA A 638 5.51 -49.24 5.16
N LEU A 639 4.38 -49.84 5.55
CA LEU A 639 3.12 -49.14 5.78
C LEU A 639 3.26 -48.03 6.84
N GLU A 640 3.85 -48.31 8.00
CA GLU A 640 4.06 -47.27 9.02
C GLU A 640 5.00 -46.15 8.52
N GLY A 641 6.07 -46.49 7.79
CA GLY A 641 7.01 -45.51 7.22
C GLY A 641 6.37 -44.61 6.17
N GLN A 642 5.52 -45.16 5.30
CA GLN A 642 4.73 -44.40 4.33
C GLN A 642 3.72 -43.48 5.04
N LEU A 643 2.96 -43.99 6.02
CA LEU A 643 2.01 -43.19 6.81
C LEU A 643 2.69 -42.06 7.60
N GLN A 644 3.87 -42.31 8.17
CA GLN A 644 4.67 -41.28 8.85
C GLN A 644 5.17 -40.22 7.86
N THR A 645 5.53 -40.62 6.64
CA THR A 645 5.97 -39.70 5.57
C THR A 645 4.82 -38.84 5.05
N LEU A 646 3.64 -39.45 4.81
CA LEU A 646 2.42 -38.74 4.44
C LEU A 646 2.00 -37.75 5.54
N LYS A 647 1.97 -38.16 6.82
CA LYS A 647 1.68 -37.27 7.94
C LYS A 647 2.65 -36.09 8.00
N ARG A 648 3.96 -36.34 7.83
CA ARG A 648 4.96 -35.26 7.81
C ARG A 648 4.67 -34.26 6.67
N ALA A 649 4.46 -34.75 5.46
CA ALA A 649 4.21 -33.88 4.30
C ALA A 649 2.88 -33.09 4.42
N LEU A 650 1.83 -33.70 5.00
CA LEU A 650 0.58 -33.00 5.31
C LEU A 650 0.78 -31.93 6.39
N ASN A 651 1.45 -32.24 7.50
CA ASN A 651 1.77 -31.27 8.55
C ASN A 651 2.59 -30.09 8.00
N GLU A 652 3.67 -30.35 7.25
CA GLU A 652 4.53 -29.31 6.67
C GLU A 652 3.77 -28.45 5.64
N SER A 653 2.92 -29.06 4.82
CA SER A 653 2.05 -28.34 3.87
C SER A 653 0.98 -27.51 4.58
N GLU A 654 0.42 -27.99 5.69
CA GLU A 654 -0.52 -27.26 6.55
C GLU A 654 0.19 -26.07 7.22
N GLU A 655 1.33 -26.27 7.89
CA GLU A 655 2.12 -25.20 8.52
C GLU A 655 2.50 -24.11 7.50
N LEU A 656 2.93 -24.50 6.29
CA LEU A 656 3.25 -23.57 5.21
C LEU A 656 2.00 -22.78 4.76
N ARG A 657 0.83 -23.44 4.64
CA ARG A 657 -0.46 -22.81 4.33
C ARG A 657 -0.92 -21.87 5.44
N GLN A 658 -0.74 -22.25 6.70
CA GLN A 658 -1.06 -21.45 7.88
C GLN A 658 -0.18 -20.18 7.92
N TRP A 659 1.14 -20.33 7.73
CA TRP A 659 2.10 -19.23 7.66
C TRP A 659 1.85 -18.24 6.49
N GLN A 660 1.37 -18.75 5.36
CA GLN A 660 0.99 -17.92 4.20
C GLN A 660 -0.40 -17.28 4.34
N SER A 661 -1.32 -17.90 5.09
CA SER A 661 -2.71 -17.45 5.21
C SER A 661 -3.02 -16.67 6.48
N GLY A 662 -2.13 -16.67 7.48
CA GLY A 662 -2.29 -15.91 8.73
C GLY A 662 -3.25 -16.57 9.73
N ARG A 663 -3.54 -17.86 9.54
CA ARG A 663 -4.40 -18.66 10.41
C ARG A 663 -3.51 -19.65 11.17
N ALA A 664 -3.16 -19.33 12.41
CA ALA A 664 -2.28 -20.11 13.29
C ALA A 664 -2.43 -19.63 14.74
#